data_AF-A0A0L0SE35-F1
#
_entry.id   AF-A0A0L0SE35-F1
#
_cell.length_a   1.000
_cell.length_b   1.000
_cell.length_c   1.000
_cell.angle_alpha   90.00
_cell.angle_beta   90.00
_cell.angle_gamma   90.00
#
_symmetry.space_group_name_H-M   'P 1'
#
loop_
_entity.id
_entity.type
_entity.pdbx_description
1 polymer ?
#
loop_
_entity_poly.entity_id
_entity_poly.type
_entity_poly.pdbx_seq_one_letter_code
_entity_poly.pdbx_strand_id
1 'polypeptide(L)'
;MDTACGFHAAPGRGEGPQPRQGSCLRPRARLARANRAISMLVVVCAAFLILTHQVAPTAAAVDGQATADGTTRETSGFRVTLNARWQSDPWLEYFEDIARHNTSALDRLLPSVTQFDSIDAAHRHLETTGALARETVQLINLGVQYRETLPRVAALLDVYNSTVHAHTDLQSCSMFVLIDDKWTCDLDEALAWLSSDHDHGHDTHFDAAIDTAPMGDANAWQKAVVYGHPRHTSFAPFWQRLRKLPVRVALRYVPATSSVVPARQRLNGYFVHLNIKDLEYKVTDDRTSEGEASAAPDTPTRLESLDAASLETIAARVAQNVTTLDDLARITAAYPVTLPEIAASTAAPSAQLCANLDANREMVEARVGRADKMLWANGKLLPASSVTIYHLLETLRGEVELAQDAKRIGLPWAQAVSVLQHNINSEAADYFDTCAIEPVVWLNDLESDAQYKSWPKSLRNLLTATRGMKAIRRNIFTLLFFMDAANSKHVAMALEFVTMVENNIPLRFGLVPLVNTDPASKTSRLGVEFWDIYVAKGRDAALQWLASNPALSLTHPDEAAHATLLAARNQLAVHDDGEMFFNGRPIDIGESYQHQVMAEYQQQVEQLAMMVYYGQLDDSTNMNKYWCIKPTTWKTRSELAFAKRKPEHRWANFDASALPEDVDLAAQDQYPFVHVTVRGHVRDAALEAIKAAQSTARFVLDVVADATTDQGIVVNGKLIRHLPAEMTVDDVKTLVHVEWVRRLKQLRLSPTCVAMDPPTFWKASSLWWKNHVAAKKNENGFRSGPGHRMNPFDIVSCDKGKCLTVPAATESGGTDDLPVVQLVALLNPVSTNAQRLVPLLQEVHRALPYVSVTVVWLALPVTKGARPQSVLVDSFLGVTLYPTVHKRAGKEDMTVLDEDRPQQSWWQQVVQSVMGQRKETVHVFSVASGHLYERFLSIMMQSVVDRTQNPVKFWLIEDFLSPSFKATLPALARTFQFEYQLVTYKWPEWLTAQSVKQRTIWGFKILFLDVLFPLNVDKIIFVDADQVVRADLAELVSMDLEGAVYGYTPFCDSRAEMDGFRFWKHGYWLSHLRGKPYHISALYVVDLNRFRQVAAGDILRQQYQGLAQDPNSLANLDQDLPNSLQHMLPIHSLPQEWLWCETWCDDTSLTRAKTIDLCNNPLTKEPKLDRARRLLPEWEVFDERAEKVRHNVLLELAAKSRPDHEEL
;
A
#
# COMPACT_ATOMS: atom_id res chain seq x y z
N MET A 1 7.11 23.31 80.62
CA MET A 1 6.22 22.15 80.77
C MET A 1 6.72 21.11 79.78
N ASP A 2 7.47 20.12 80.28
CA ASP A 2 7.45 18.67 80.01
C ASP A 2 7.18 18.16 78.57
N THR A 3 7.82 17.13 78.00
CA THR A 3 9.01 16.27 78.27
C THR A 3 9.24 15.38 77.01
N ALA A 4 10.35 14.66 76.75
CA ALA A 4 11.78 14.77 77.08
C ALA A 4 12.62 13.74 76.26
N CYS A 5 13.90 14.03 76.00
CA CYS A 5 14.98 13.10 75.57
C CYS A 5 14.91 12.43 74.16
N GLY A 6 16.00 12.15 73.44
CA GLY A 6 17.45 12.42 73.69
C GLY A 6 18.37 11.24 73.29
N PHE A 7 19.67 11.51 73.06
CA PHE A 7 20.79 10.56 72.77
C PHE A 7 20.83 9.93 71.35
N HIS A 8 21.96 9.67 70.66
CA HIS A 8 23.39 10.12 70.69
C HIS A 8 24.08 9.52 69.41
N ALA A 9 25.27 9.89 68.91
CA ALA A 9 26.27 10.95 69.17
C ALA A 9 27.19 11.12 67.92
N ALA A 10 28.14 12.06 67.97
CA ALA A 10 29.37 12.10 67.15
C ALA A 10 30.60 11.90 68.08
N PRO A 11 31.79 11.48 67.58
CA PRO A 11 32.80 12.43 67.03
C PRO A 11 33.58 11.82 65.82
N GLY A 12 34.53 12.47 65.13
CA GLY A 12 35.12 13.82 65.22
C GLY A 12 36.66 13.80 65.07
N ARG A 13 37.26 14.90 64.58
CA ARG A 13 38.72 15.13 64.28
C ARG A 13 39.17 14.44 62.97
N GLY A 14 40.04 15.02 62.13
CA GLY A 14 41.26 15.83 62.36
C GLY A 14 42.45 14.94 61.93
N GLU A 15 43.48 15.37 61.21
CA GLU A 15 44.21 16.65 61.15
C GLU A 15 44.78 16.91 59.74
N GLY A 16 45.35 18.10 59.47
CA GLY A 16 46.24 18.35 58.31
C GLY A 16 47.70 18.01 58.65
N PRO A 17 48.72 18.82 58.26
CA PRO A 17 48.76 19.81 57.18
C PRO A 17 50.12 19.86 56.41
N GLN A 18 50.18 20.60 55.29
CA GLN A 18 51.36 21.39 54.88
C GLN A 18 52.70 20.61 54.56
N PRO A 19 53.88 21.26 54.33
CA PRO A 19 54.16 22.16 53.19
C PRO A 19 55.62 22.10 52.63
N ARG A 20 55.95 23.02 51.69
CA ARG A 20 57.32 23.54 51.39
C ARG A 20 58.30 22.51 50.76
N GLN A 21 59.40 22.86 50.09
CA GLN A 21 60.07 24.12 49.71
C GLN A 21 60.95 23.81 48.47
N GLY A 22 61.33 24.78 47.61
CA GLY A 22 62.30 24.47 46.54
C GLY A 22 62.45 25.44 45.37
N SER A 23 62.76 26.70 45.62
CA SER A 23 63.23 27.63 44.57
C SER A 23 64.73 27.47 44.31
N CYS A 24 65.21 27.50 43.05
CA CYS A 24 66.33 28.37 42.64
C CYS A 24 66.73 28.34 41.15
N LEU A 25 67.19 29.52 40.68
CA LEU A 25 68.20 29.77 39.61
C LEU A 25 67.85 29.77 38.09
N ARG A 26 67.51 30.98 37.61
CA ARG A 26 68.27 31.82 36.63
C ARG A 26 68.22 31.59 35.09
N PRO A 27 68.57 32.62 34.27
CA PRO A 27 68.01 32.83 32.91
C PRO A 27 69.01 33.25 31.79
N ARG A 28 68.49 33.55 30.58
CA ARG A 28 68.94 34.61 29.62
C ARG A 28 67.91 34.73 28.47
N ALA A 29 67.25 35.87 28.22
CA ALA A 29 67.67 37.08 27.46
C ALA A 29 67.29 37.00 25.95
N ARG A 30 66.87 38.06 25.21
CA ARG A 30 66.98 39.53 25.43
C ARG A 30 66.12 40.37 24.43
N LEU A 31 65.84 41.65 24.77
CA LEU A 31 65.49 42.84 23.91
C LEU A 31 64.11 42.80 23.17
N ALA A 32 63.15 43.75 23.34
CA ALA A 32 63.09 45.23 23.15
C ALA A 32 62.43 45.60 21.79
N ARG A 33 61.79 46.73 21.47
CA ARG A 33 61.35 48.05 22.07
C ARG A 33 60.35 48.66 21.02
N ALA A 34 59.50 49.67 21.23
CA ALA A 34 58.86 50.31 22.40
C ALA A 34 57.84 51.40 21.93
N ASN A 35 57.02 51.90 22.86
CA ASN A 35 56.20 53.14 22.85
C ASN A 35 56.45 54.19 21.74
N ARG A 36 55.35 54.79 21.23
CA ARG A 36 54.92 56.16 21.62
C ARG A 36 53.48 56.51 21.16
N ALA A 37 52.88 57.45 21.87
CA ALA A 37 51.51 57.98 21.65
C ALA A 37 51.50 59.20 20.72
N ILE A 38 50.31 59.65 20.28
CA ILE A 38 49.75 61.03 20.46
C ILE A 38 48.48 61.25 19.59
N SER A 39 47.44 61.89 20.19
CA SER A 39 46.29 62.62 19.58
C SER A 39 45.33 61.90 18.61
N MET A 40 44.06 61.70 18.96
CA MET A 40 42.91 62.64 18.90
C MET A 40 42.29 62.84 17.51
N LEU A 41 41.07 62.30 17.27
CA LEU A 41 39.84 63.10 17.15
C LEU A 41 38.55 62.24 17.28
N VAL A 42 37.85 62.35 18.41
CA VAL A 42 36.46 62.89 18.54
C VAL A 42 35.65 62.98 17.22
N VAL A 43 34.39 62.50 17.07
CA VAL A 43 33.43 61.86 18.01
C VAL A 43 32.13 61.35 17.29
N VAL A 44 31.26 60.64 18.03
CA VAL A 44 29.78 60.45 17.87
C VAL A 44 29.21 59.28 17.02
N CYS A 45 28.47 58.40 17.75
CA CYS A 45 27.29 57.56 17.39
C CYS A 45 27.34 56.52 16.24
N ALA A 46 26.57 55.41 16.28
CA ALA A 46 25.92 54.68 17.39
C ALA A 46 25.47 53.27 16.93
N ALA A 47 25.51 52.30 17.84
CA ALA A 47 24.61 51.14 18.01
C ALA A 47 24.04 50.30 16.82
N PHE A 48 24.35 48.99 16.88
CA PHE A 48 23.51 47.80 16.56
C PHE A 48 23.47 47.15 15.14
N LEU A 49 23.43 45.79 15.18
CA LEU A 49 23.16 44.78 14.11
C LEU A 49 24.26 44.62 13.03
N ILE A 50 25.11 43.57 12.94
CA ILE A 50 25.19 42.16 13.43
C ILE A 50 24.42 41.09 12.62
N LEU A 51 25.21 40.22 11.93
CA LEU A 51 25.02 38.80 11.50
C LEU A 51 23.72 38.44 10.71
N THR A 52 23.76 37.78 9.54
CA THR A 52 24.43 36.51 9.19
C THR A 52 24.59 36.32 7.67
N HIS A 53 25.62 35.60 7.21
CA HIS A 53 25.71 35.16 5.81
C HIS A 53 26.52 33.86 5.60
N GLN A 54 25.93 32.97 4.80
CA GLN A 54 26.53 31.91 3.98
C GLN A 54 27.32 30.77 4.66
N VAL A 55 26.71 29.58 4.65
CA VAL A 55 27.41 28.29 4.55
C VAL A 55 26.90 27.59 3.29
N ALA A 56 27.79 27.34 2.33
CA ALA A 56 27.50 26.52 1.15
C ALA A 56 28.12 25.12 1.32
N PRO A 57 27.52 24.05 0.77
CA PRO A 57 28.08 22.72 0.86
C PRO A 57 29.25 22.56 -0.12
N THR A 58 30.47 22.41 0.39
CA THR A 58 31.62 22.08 -0.47
C THR A 58 31.59 20.61 -0.87
N ALA A 59 31.17 20.34 -2.10
CA ALA A 59 31.48 19.10 -2.78
C ALA A 59 33.00 19.02 -2.99
N ALA A 60 33.68 18.20 -2.19
CA ALA A 60 35.11 17.97 -2.34
C ALA A 60 35.38 17.09 -3.57
N ALA A 61 35.55 17.72 -4.72
CA ALA A 61 36.30 17.13 -5.81
C ALA A 61 37.76 16.97 -5.34
N VAL A 62 38.26 15.74 -5.32
CA VAL A 62 39.67 15.46 -5.03
C VAL A 62 40.43 15.57 -6.35
N ASP A 63 40.84 16.79 -6.70
CA ASP A 63 41.88 16.99 -7.71
C ASP A 63 43.22 16.55 -7.13
N GLY A 64 43.76 15.47 -7.70
CA GLY A 64 45.03 14.90 -7.28
C GLY A 64 46.23 15.72 -7.74
N GLN A 65 46.66 16.70 -6.95
CA GLN A 65 48.06 17.13 -7.01
C GLN A 65 48.94 16.03 -6.41
N ALA A 66 49.69 15.35 -7.28
CA ALA A 66 50.57 14.26 -6.91
C ALA A 66 51.78 14.76 -6.09
N THR A 67 51.64 14.80 -4.76
CA THR A 67 52.79 14.77 -3.85
C THR A 67 53.23 13.32 -3.67
N ALA A 68 54.41 12.98 -4.18
CA ALA A 68 54.97 11.64 -4.06
C ALA A 68 55.40 11.36 -2.61
N ASP A 69 54.55 10.71 -1.82
CA ASP A 69 54.98 9.89 -0.70
C ASP A 69 54.03 8.68 -0.51
N GLY A 70 54.57 7.58 0.01
CA GLY A 70 54.01 6.24 -0.25
C GLY A 70 52.81 5.79 0.61
N THR A 71 52.09 4.80 0.09
CA THR A 71 51.19 3.87 0.81
C THR A 71 49.80 4.37 1.27
N THR A 72 49.03 5.00 0.38
CA THR A 72 47.56 4.87 0.44
C THR A 72 47.13 3.53 -0.14
N ARG A 73 46.50 2.67 0.68
CA ARG A 73 45.71 1.54 0.17
C ARG A 73 44.48 2.12 -0.53
N GLU A 74 44.41 2.05 -1.86
CA GLU A 74 43.16 2.28 -2.58
C GLU A 74 42.10 1.28 -2.08
N THR A 75 41.03 1.79 -1.47
CA THR A 75 39.90 0.97 -1.08
C THR A 75 39.05 0.67 -2.31
N SER A 76 39.00 -0.60 -2.72
CA SER A 76 38.18 -1.06 -3.84
C SER A 76 36.69 -0.82 -3.55
N GLY A 77 36.15 0.28 -4.08
CA GLY A 77 34.77 0.71 -3.85
C GLY A 77 33.84 0.36 -5.02
N PHE A 78 32.72 -0.31 -4.72
CA PHE A 78 31.64 -0.51 -5.70
C PHE A 78 30.74 0.72 -5.76
N ARG A 79 30.55 1.30 -6.95
CA ARG A 79 29.62 2.43 -7.18
C ARG A 79 28.44 1.96 -8.02
N VAL A 80 27.25 2.01 -7.43
CA VAL A 80 25.97 1.78 -8.14
C VAL A 80 25.28 3.13 -8.35
N THR A 81 24.65 3.32 -9.51
CA THR A 81 23.84 4.49 -9.83
C THR A 81 22.51 4.05 -10.45
N LEU A 82 21.45 4.80 -10.16
CA LEU A 82 20.13 4.61 -10.74
C LEU A 82 19.75 5.90 -11.48
N ASN A 83 19.29 5.77 -12.72
CA ASN A 83 18.92 6.90 -13.57
C ASN A 83 17.47 6.71 -14.07
N ALA A 84 16.73 7.82 -14.19
CA ALA A 84 15.39 7.82 -14.75
C ALA A 84 15.41 7.44 -16.25
N ARG A 85 14.29 6.85 -16.74
CA ARG A 85 14.10 6.63 -18.19
C ARG A 85 13.79 7.95 -18.92
N TRP A 86 13.18 8.92 -18.23
CA TRP A 86 12.76 10.22 -18.73
C TRP A 86 13.70 11.36 -18.32
N GLN A 87 13.47 12.54 -18.89
CA GLN A 87 14.20 13.79 -18.64
C GLN A 87 13.24 14.82 -18.02
N SER A 88 13.78 15.83 -17.35
CA SER A 88 13.02 16.89 -16.67
C SER A 88 13.90 18.11 -16.44
N ASP A 89 13.29 19.30 -16.43
CA ASP A 89 13.90 20.54 -15.94
C ASP A 89 13.70 20.62 -14.41
N PRO A 90 14.79 20.73 -13.62
CA PRO A 90 14.72 20.90 -12.16
C PRO A 90 13.86 22.07 -11.69
N TRP A 91 13.66 23.12 -12.50
CA TRP A 91 12.76 24.22 -12.16
C TRP A 91 11.29 23.79 -12.16
N LEU A 92 10.88 22.92 -13.07
CA LEU A 92 9.51 22.39 -13.10
C LEU A 92 9.26 21.44 -11.93
N GLU A 93 10.25 20.63 -11.55
CA GLU A 93 10.22 19.82 -10.31
C GLU A 93 9.98 20.73 -9.10
N TYR A 94 10.75 21.83 -9.00
CA TYR A 94 10.63 22.79 -7.91
C TYR A 94 9.28 23.53 -7.85
N PHE A 95 8.69 23.92 -9.00
CA PHE A 95 7.38 24.58 -9.01
C PHE A 95 6.26 23.64 -8.53
N GLU A 96 6.29 22.37 -8.94
CA GLU A 96 5.34 21.37 -8.43
C GLU A 96 5.54 21.11 -6.93
N ASP A 97 6.77 21.09 -6.44
CA ASP A 97 7.03 20.94 -5.00
C ASP A 97 6.48 22.11 -4.18
N ILE A 98 6.55 23.35 -4.69
CA ILE A 98 5.88 24.49 -4.05
C ILE A 98 4.36 24.34 -4.16
N ALA A 99 3.82 24.08 -5.35
CA ALA A 99 2.36 23.97 -5.58
C ALA A 99 1.71 22.94 -4.66
N ARG A 100 2.39 21.82 -4.42
CA ARG A 100 1.94 20.72 -3.56
C ARG A 100 1.79 21.10 -2.09
N HIS A 101 2.54 22.08 -1.61
CA HIS A 101 2.48 22.56 -0.23
C HIS A 101 1.67 23.86 -0.09
N ASN A 102 1.81 24.81 -1.03
CA ASN A 102 1.12 26.09 -1.02
C ASN A 102 1.08 26.73 -2.43
N THR A 103 -0.06 26.60 -3.12
CA THR A 103 -0.31 27.23 -4.43
C THR A 103 -0.20 28.75 -4.40
N SER A 104 -0.58 29.41 -3.29
CA SER A 104 -0.43 30.85 -3.14
C SER A 104 1.01 31.30 -2.99
N ALA A 105 1.91 30.44 -2.52
CA ALA A 105 3.36 30.72 -2.55
C ALA A 105 3.93 30.61 -3.98
N LEU A 106 3.43 29.67 -4.79
CA LEU A 106 3.79 29.58 -6.22
C LEU A 106 3.29 30.81 -7.00
N ASP A 107 2.02 31.20 -6.85
CA ASP A 107 1.43 32.37 -7.55
C ASP A 107 2.20 33.67 -7.25
N ARG A 108 2.79 33.79 -6.05
CA ARG A 108 3.68 34.92 -5.67
C ARG A 108 5.09 34.82 -6.26
N LEU A 109 5.60 33.62 -6.53
CA LEU A 109 6.94 33.41 -7.09
C LEU A 109 6.97 33.59 -8.62
N LEU A 110 5.92 33.13 -9.32
CA LEU A 110 5.85 33.12 -10.78
C LEU A 110 6.19 34.49 -11.44
N PRO A 111 5.75 35.66 -10.93
CA PRO A 111 6.06 36.97 -11.53
C PRO A 111 7.54 37.41 -11.43
N SER A 112 8.31 36.85 -10.50
CA SER A 112 9.71 37.22 -10.23
C SER A 112 10.71 36.11 -10.56
N VAL A 113 10.24 34.94 -11.01
CA VAL A 113 11.06 33.73 -11.18
C VAL A 113 12.26 33.90 -12.13
N THR A 114 12.16 34.79 -13.12
CA THR A 114 13.24 35.11 -14.07
C THR A 114 14.34 35.99 -13.48
N GLN A 115 14.15 36.53 -12.27
CA GLN A 115 15.14 37.34 -11.53
C GLN A 115 16.08 36.49 -10.67
N PHE A 116 15.84 35.18 -10.56
CA PHE A 116 16.67 34.25 -9.79
C PHE A 116 17.52 33.37 -10.70
N ASP A 117 18.84 33.39 -10.47
CA ASP A 117 19.80 32.57 -11.21
C ASP A 117 19.75 31.08 -10.81
N SER A 118 19.36 30.79 -9.55
CA SER A 118 19.28 29.43 -9.01
C SER A 118 18.03 29.17 -8.17
N ILE A 119 17.66 27.89 -8.06
CA ILE A 119 16.56 27.43 -7.20
C ILE A 119 16.82 27.84 -5.73
N ASP A 120 18.05 27.71 -5.24
CA ASP A 120 18.43 28.11 -3.87
C ASP A 120 18.23 29.61 -3.58
N ALA A 121 18.32 30.47 -4.61
CA ALA A 121 18.04 31.90 -4.47
C ALA A 121 16.53 32.15 -4.37
N ALA A 122 15.73 31.52 -5.23
CA ALA A 122 14.27 31.57 -5.18
C ALA A 122 13.71 30.97 -3.88
N HIS A 123 14.33 29.89 -3.37
CA HIS A 123 13.92 29.22 -2.15
C HIS A 123 14.15 30.06 -0.89
N ARG A 124 15.35 30.65 -0.75
CA ARG A 124 15.65 31.61 0.33
C ARG A 124 14.76 32.87 0.26
N HIS A 125 14.31 33.27 -0.92
CA HIS A 125 13.33 34.37 -1.05
C HIS A 125 11.96 34.00 -0.46
N LEU A 126 11.46 32.78 -0.71
CA LEU A 126 10.19 32.32 -0.12
C LEU A 126 10.27 32.14 1.40
N GLU A 127 11.43 31.70 1.92
CA GLU A 127 11.69 31.63 3.37
C GLU A 127 11.73 33.02 4.01
N THR A 128 12.54 33.94 3.47
CA THR A 128 12.72 35.30 4.03
C THR A 128 11.48 36.19 3.91
N THR A 129 10.61 35.96 2.93
CA THR A 129 9.32 36.67 2.81
C THR A 129 8.22 36.09 3.69
N GLY A 130 8.46 34.96 4.38
CA GLY A 130 7.45 34.27 5.19
C GLY A 130 6.28 33.70 4.37
N ALA A 131 6.47 33.49 3.07
CA ALA A 131 5.45 32.92 2.19
C ALA A 131 5.20 31.42 2.47
N LEU A 132 6.18 30.76 3.09
CA LEU A 132 6.14 29.38 3.57
C LEU A 132 6.58 29.32 5.04
N ALA A 133 6.02 28.38 5.80
CA ALA A 133 6.50 28.08 7.15
C ALA A 133 7.87 27.38 7.10
N ARG A 134 8.72 27.59 8.11
CA ARG A 134 10.09 27.05 8.18
C ARG A 134 10.13 25.52 8.05
N GLU A 135 9.16 24.84 8.65
CA GLU A 135 9.01 23.39 8.60
C GLU A 135 8.70 22.90 7.17
N THR A 136 7.87 23.67 6.45
CA THR A 136 7.49 23.42 5.05
C THR A 136 8.66 23.69 4.08
N VAL A 137 9.43 24.76 4.32
CA VAL A 137 10.67 25.07 3.57
C VAL A 137 11.65 23.88 3.66
N GLN A 138 11.85 23.33 4.86
CA GLN A 138 12.72 22.17 5.07
C GLN A 138 12.19 20.88 4.40
N LEU A 139 10.87 20.65 4.38
CA LEU A 139 10.28 19.53 3.60
C LEU A 139 10.50 19.68 2.09
N ILE A 140 10.36 20.88 1.54
CA ILE A 140 10.56 21.13 0.11
C ILE A 140 12.02 20.86 -0.28
N ASN A 141 13.00 21.28 0.52
CA ASN A 141 14.41 20.94 0.26
C ASN A 141 14.64 19.42 0.19
N LEU A 142 14.05 18.66 1.11
CA LEU A 142 14.16 17.21 1.13
C LEU A 142 13.41 16.57 -0.07
N GLY A 143 12.22 17.07 -0.42
CA GLY A 143 11.47 16.66 -1.60
C GLY A 143 12.25 16.85 -2.90
N VAL A 144 12.91 18.00 -3.07
CA VAL A 144 13.78 18.33 -4.21
C VAL A 144 15.03 17.44 -4.23
N GLN A 145 15.70 17.22 -3.09
CA GLN A 145 16.85 16.30 -2.98
C GLN A 145 16.50 14.86 -3.43
N TYR A 146 15.29 14.41 -3.12
CA TYR A 146 14.77 13.09 -3.50
C TYR A 146 13.97 13.07 -4.82
N ARG A 147 13.82 14.23 -5.47
CA ARG A 147 13.09 14.46 -6.73
C ARG A 147 11.67 13.89 -6.69
N GLU A 148 10.91 14.19 -5.63
CA GLU A 148 9.56 13.64 -5.40
C GLU A 148 8.58 13.93 -6.56
N THR A 149 8.69 15.09 -7.20
CA THR A 149 7.80 15.59 -8.27
C THR A 149 8.25 15.22 -9.69
N LEU A 150 9.45 14.66 -9.86
CA LEU A 150 10.00 14.27 -11.16
C LEU A 150 9.06 13.39 -12.04
N PRO A 151 8.33 12.39 -11.52
CA PRO A 151 7.37 11.63 -12.33
C PRO A 151 6.14 12.45 -12.72
N ARG A 152 5.73 13.40 -11.87
CA ARG A 152 4.58 14.28 -12.14
C ARG A 152 4.90 15.25 -13.27
N VAL A 153 6.07 15.89 -13.24
CA VAL A 153 6.55 16.73 -14.36
C VAL A 153 6.63 15.93 -15.66
N ALA A 154 7.16 14.71 -15.63
CA ALA A 154 7.23 13.85 -16.81
C ALA A 154 5.84 13.53 -17.39
N ALA A 155 4.85 13.25 -16.55
CA ALA A 155 3.46 13.03 -16.98
C ALA A 155 2.84 14.31 -17.60
N LEU A 156 3.08 15.48 -17.01
CA LEU A 156 2.60 16.76 -17.55
C LEU A 156 3.18 17.05 -18.95
N LEU A 157 4.46 16.72 -19.18
CA LEU A 157 5.11 16.87 -20.48
C LEU A 157 4.61 15.84 -21.51
N ASP A 158 4.23 14.63 -21.09
CA ASP A 158 3.62 13.62 -21.98
C ASP A 158 2.18 14.02 -22.39
N VAL A 159 1.42 14.61 -21.46
CA VAL A 159 0.12 15.23 -21.75
C VAL A 159 0.28 16.39 -22.75
N TYR A 160 1.28 17.25 -22.60
CA TYR A 160 1.61 18.27 -23.59
C TYR A 160 1.91 17.65 -24.98
N ASN A 161 2.80 16.64 -25.04
CA ASN A 161 3.16 15.98 -26.30
C ASN A 161 1.94 15.39 -27.00
N SER A 162 1.07 14.66 -26.28
CA SER A 162 -0.16 14.10 -26.85
C SER A 162 -1.15 15.17 -27.32
N THR A 163 -1.31 16.28 -26.59
CA THR A 163 -2.16 17.43 -26.98
C THR A 163 -1.67 18.07 -28.28
N VAL A 164 -0.35 18.27 -28.40
CA VAL A 164 0.31 18.91 -29.55
C VAL A 164 0.48 17.97 -30.74
N HIS A 165 0.52 16.65 -30.52
CA HIS A 165 0.40 15.66 -31.59
C HIS A 165 -1.01 15.62 -32.21
N ALA A 166 -2.05 15.89 -31.42
CA ALA A 166 -3.42 16.00 -31.92
C ALA A 166 -3.69 17.32 -32.69
N HIS A 167 -2.98 18.40 -32.34
CA HIS A 167 -3.16 19.74 -32.94
C HIS A 167 -1.82 20.31 -33.42
N THR A 168 -1.48 20.05 -34.68
CA THR A 168 -0.19 20.45 -35.28
C THR A 168 0.07 21.95 -35.23
N ASP A 169 -0.99 22.77 -35.25
CA ASP A 169 -0.89 24.23 -35.28
C ASP A 169 -0.33 24.81 -33.98
N LEU A 170 -0.39 24.06 -32.87
CA LEU A 170 0.20 24.45 -31.58
C LEU A 170 1.71 24.20 -31.50
N GLN A 171 2.32 23.47 -32.45
CA GLN A 171 3.75 23.15 -32.43
C GLN A 171 4.67 24.37 -32.55
N SER A 172 4.17 25.47 -33.13
CA SER A 172 4.90 26.73 -33.27
C SER A 172 4.73 27.68 -32.07
N CYS A 173 3.86 27.36 -31.11
CA CYS A 173 3.54 28.22 -29.99
C CYS A 173 4.40 27.91 -28.76
N SER A 174 5.16 28.90 -28.26
CA SER A 174 5.94 28.75 -27.01
C SER A 174 5.08 28.81 -25.74
N MET A 175 3.88 29.36 -25.86
CA MET A 175 2.83 29.34 -24.84
C MET A 175 1.47 29.57 -25.51
N PHE A 176 0.41 29.01 -24.91
CA PHE A 176 -0.97 29.18 -25.36
C PHE A 176 -1.95 29.05 -24.18
N VAL A 177 -3.19 29.48 -24.37
CA VAL A 177 -4.23 29.45 -23.33
C VAL A 177 -5.44 28.69 -23.84
N LEU A 178 -5.95 27.77 -23.03
CA LEU A 178 -7.21 27.05 -23.23
C LEU A 178 -8.33 27.73 -22.43
N ILE A 179 -9.40 28.10 -23.13
CA ILE A 179 -10.66 28.64 -22.61
C ILE A 179 -11.80 28.01 -23.42
N ASP A 180 -12.66 27.26 -22.75
CA ASP A 180 -13.90 26.63 -23.25
C ASP A 180 -13.69 25.85 -24.56
N ASP A 181 -12.79 24.86 -24.47
CA ASP A 181 -12.30 23.98 -25.54
C ASP A 181 -11.68 24.70 -26.76
N LYS A 182 -11.39 26.00 -26.64
CA LYS A 182 -10.65 26.79 -27.62
C LYS A 182 -9.27 27.17 -27.12
N TRP A 183 -8.33 27.18 -28.04
CA TRP A 183 -6.91 27.49 -27.80
C TRP A 183 -6.57 28.77 -28.55
N THR A 184 -5.80 29.68 -27.93
CA THR A 184 -5.10 30.74 -28.68
C THR A 184 -3.66 30.88 -28.20
N CYS A 185 -2.78 31.17 -29.15
CA CYS A 185 -1.38 31.52 -28.91
C CYS A 185 -1.17 33.04 -28.84
N ASP A 186 -2.19 33.84 -29.18
CA ASP A 186 -2.18 35.29 -28.96
C ASP A 186 -2.63 35.58 -27.52
N LEU A 187 -1.70 36.13 -26.74
CA LEU A 187 -1.88 36.41 -25.31
C LEU A 187 -2.76 37.64 -25.05
N ASP A 188 -2.83 38.57 -26.00
CA ASP A 188 -3.72 39.72 -25.93
C ASP A 188 -5.15 39.30 -26.34
N GLU A 189 -5.30 38.39 -27.29
CA GLU A 189 -6.58 37.75 -27.60
C GLU A 189 -7.12 36.96 -26.40
N ALA A 190 -6.29 36.13 -25.74
CA ALA A 190 -6.69 35.38 -24.55
C ALA A 190 -7.19 36.31 -23.41
N LEU A 191 -6.53 37.44 -23.20
CA LEU A 191 -6.97 38.44 -22.22
C LEU A 191 -8.24 39.18 -22.66
N ALA A 192 -8.48 39.34 -23.97
CA ALA A 192 -9.72 39.91 -24.50
C ALA A 192 -10.91 38.94 -24.29
N TRP A 193 -10.72 37.64 -24.51
CA TRP A 193 -11.73 36.62 -24.19
C TRP A 193 -12.07 36.66 -22.69
N LEU A 194 -11.05 36.66 -21.82
CA LEU A 194 -11.17 36.74 -20.35
C LEU A 194 -11.58 38.11 -19.78
N SER A 195 -11.84 39.13 -20.61
CA SER A 195 -12.38 40.42 -20.16
C SER A 195 -13.71 40.77 -20.82
N SER A 196 -14.21 39.90 -21.70
CA SER A 196 -15.53 40.05 -22.30
C SER A 196 -16.64 39.62 -21.34
N ASP A 197 -17.68 40.46 -21.23
CA ASP A 197 -18.86 40.30 -20.36
C ASP A 197 -19.87 39.29 -20.94
N HIS A 198 -19.36 38.25 -21.59
CA HIS A 198 -20.16 37.19 -22.21
C HIS A 198 -20.07 35.91 -21.39
N ASP A 199 -21.22 35.27 -21.24
CA ASP A 199 -21.41 33.99 -20.56
C ASP A 199 -20.81 32.87 -21.43
N HIS A 200 -19.48 32.82 -21.47
CA HIS A 200 -18.76 31.68 -22.04
C HIS A 200 -18.98 30.48 -21.12
N GLY A 201 -19.44 29.38 -21.71
CA GLY A 201 -20.08 28.27 -20.99
C GLY A 201 -19.17 27.58 -19.96
N HIS A 202 -19.78 26.81 -19.06
CA HIS A 202 -19.08 26.23 -17.90
C HIS A 202 -18.04 25.12 -18.22
N ASP A 203 -17.73 24.89 -19.50
CA ASP A 203 -17.07 23.69 -20.03
C ASP A 203 -15.53 23.65 -19.83
N THR A 204 -14.87 24.77 -19.50
CA THR A 204 -13.47 24.68 -19.02
C THR A 204 -13.39 23.86 -17.72
N HIS A 205 -12.99 22.59 -17.85
CA HIS A 205 -12.78 21.67 -16.75
C HIS A 205 -11.33 21.69 -16.27
N PHE A 206 -11.14 21.93 -14.96
CA PHE A 206 -9.87 21.63 -14.32
C PHE A 206 -9.80 20.14 -13.97
N ASP A 207 -8.72 19.50 -14.35
CA ASP A 207 -8.41 18.11 -14.00
C ASP A 207 -7.25 18.10 -13.00
N ALA A 208 -7.57 17.78 -11.75
CA ALA A 208 -6.60 17.73 -10.65
C ALA A 208 -5.47 16.70 -10.86
N ALA A 209 -5.60 15.76 -11.80
CA ALA A 209 -4.53 14.84 -12.18
C ALA A 209 -3.42 15.52 -13.00
N ILE A 210 -3.78 16.44 -13.90
CA ILE A 210 -2.88 17.04 -14.92
C ILE A 210 -2.74 18.57 -14.82
N ASP A 211 -3.45 19.21 -13.91
CA ASP A 211 -3.29 20.64 -13.64
C ASP A 211 -2.38 20.88 -12.44
N THR A 212 -1.50 21.88 -12.55
CA THR A 212 -0.92 22.53 -11.37
C THR A 212 -2.07 23.17 -10.60
N ALA A 213 -2.17 22.91 -9.29
CA ALA A 213 -3.40 23.17 -8.54
C ALA A 213 -3.90 24.63 -8.67
N PRO A 214 -5.21 24.87 -8.92
CA PRO A 214 -5.69 26.15 -9.44
C PRO A 214 -5.37 27.36 -8.55
N MET A 215 -4.94 28.44 -9.20
CA MET A 215 -4.59 29.73 -8.60
C MET A 215 -5.66 30.78 -8.97
N GLY A 216 -5.83 31.80 -8.13
CA GLY A 216 -6.84 32.85 -8.33
C GLY A 216 -8.05 32.76 -7.42
N ASP A 217 -9.06 33.56 -7.73
CA ASP A 217 -10.29 33.61 -6.96
C ASP A 217 -11.02 32.26 -7.10
N ALA A 218 -11.34 31.64 -5.97
CA ALA A 218 -12.07 30.39 -5.93
C ALA A 218 -13.50 30.53 -6.48
N ASN A 219 -14.06 31.74 -6.38
CA ASN A 219 -15.43 32.12 -6.77
C ASN A 219 -15.51 32.72 -8.18
N ALA A 220 -14.41 32.86 -8.90
CA ALA A 220 -14.41 33.31 -10.29
C ALA A 220 -15.20 32.33 -11.17
N TRP A 221 -16.15 32.87 -11.93
CA TRP A 221 -16.93 32.13 -12.93
C TRP A 221 -16.07 31.73 -14.14
N GLN A 222 -15.17 32.63 -14.54
CA GLN A 222 -14.25 32.46 -15.66
C GLN A 222 -13.03 31.63 -15.28
N LYS A 223 -12.69 30.67 -16.14
CA LYS A 223 -11.59 29.72 -15.95
C LYS A 223 -10.67 29.71 -17.16
N ALA A 224 -9.39 29.45 -16.94
CA ALA A 224 -8.43 29.27 -18.02
C ALA A 224 -7.36 28.23 -17.64
N VAL A 225 -6.86 27.48 -18.62
CA VAL A 225 -5.66 26.65 -18.47
C VAL A 225 -4.54 27.25 -19.31
N VAL A 226 -3.48 27.70 -18.65
CA VAL A 226 -2.31 28.29 -19.30
C VAL A 226 -1.28 27.21 -19.55
N TYR A 227 -0.89 27.02 -20.81
CA TYR A 227 0.26 26.21 -21.20
C TYR A 227 1.47 27.12 -21.39
N GLY A 228 2.50 26.95 -20.56
CA GLY A 228 3.74 27.72 -20.72
C GLY A 228 4.85 27.30 -19.76
N HIS A 229 6.08 27.69 -20.10
CA HIS A 229 7.23 27.52 -19.22
C HIS A 229 7.42 28.77 -18.34
N PRO A 230 7.38 28.70 -17.00
CA PRO A 230 7.41 29.90 -16.14
C PRO A 230 8.62 30.81 -16.31
N ARG A 231 9.77 30.26 -16.73
CA ARG A 231 11.00 31.05 -17.00
C ARG A 231 11.07 31.64 -18.42
N HIS A 232 10.06 31.44 -19.27
CA HIS A 232 9.99 32.07 -20.58
C HIS A 232 9.74 33.58 -20.45
N THR A 233 10.38 34.39 -21.29
CA THR A 233 10.37 35.86 -21.19
C THR A 233 8.96 36.47 -21.27
N SER A 234 8.08 35.89 -22.10
CA SER A 234 6.68 36.32 -22.24
C SER A 234 5.77 35.90 -21.08
N PHE A 235 6.19 34.94 -20.22
CA PHE A 235 5.31 34.37 -19.20
C PHE A 235 4.99 35.36 -18.07
N ALA A 236 6.02 35.96 -17.44
CA ALA A 236 5.81 36.84 -16.29
C ALA A 236 4.97 38.11 -16.61
N PRO A 237 5.17 38.82 -17.74
CA PRO A 237 4.32 39.95 -18.12
C PRO A 237 2.86 39.55 -18.38
N PHE A 238 2.63 38.38 -18.99
CA PHE A 238 1.29 37.84 -19.21
C PHE A 238 0.62 37.47 -17.89
N TRP A 239 1.30 36.71 -17.02
CA TRP A 239 0.79 36.32 -15.71
C TRP A 239 0.39 37.55 -14.88
N GLN A 240 1.25 38.58 -14.80
CA GLN A 240 0.93 39.82 -14.09
C GLN A 240 -0.29 40.59 -14.63
N ARG A 241 -0.67 40.40 -15.90
CA ARG A 241 -1.90 40.96 -16.48
C ARG A 241 -3.10 40.06 -16.16
N LEU A 242 -2.96 38.75 -16.36
CA LEU A 242 -3.98 37.73 -16.09
C LEU A 242 -4.45 37.76 -14.63
N ARG A 243 -3.53 37.86 -13.66
CA ARG A 243 -3.85 37.87 -12.22
C ARG A 243 -4.55 39.16 -11.74
N LYS A 244 -4.79 40.15 -12.61
CA LYS A 244 -5.62 41.33 -12.33
C LYS A 244 -7.10 41.16 -12.70
N LEU A 245 -7.43 40.10 -13.44
CA LEU A 245 -8.80 39.75 -13.80
C LEU A 245 -9.41 38.82 -12.73
N PRO A 246 -10.74 38.81 -12.53
CA PRO A 246 -11.43 37.89 -11.62
C PRO A 246 -11.54 36.50 -12.23
N VAL A 247 -10.39 35.86 -12.47
CA VAL A 247 -10.24 34.58 -13.18
C VAL A 247 -9.59 33.53 -12.30
N ARG A 248 -10.00 32.27 -12.48
CA ARG A 248 -9.36 31.10 -11.90
C ARG A 248 -8.50 30.40 -12.94
N VAL A 249 -7.26 30.06 -12.59
CA VAL A 249 -6.25 29.64 -13.57
C VAL A 249 -5.55 28.35 -13.13
N ALA A 250 -5.49 27.38 -14.03
CA ALA A 250 -4.60 26.22 -13.92
C ALA A 250 -3.36 26.43 -14.81
N LEU A 251 -2.24 25.82 -14.42
CA LEU A 251 -0.98 25.86 -15.19
C LEU A 251 -0.62 24.45 -15.67
N ARG A 252 -0.21 24.36 -16.94
CA ARG A 252 0.39 23.17 -17.57
C ARG A 252 1.72 23.57 -18.21
N TYR A 253 2.68 22.66 -18.22
CA TYR A 253 4.04 22.96 -18.68
C TYR A 253 4.26 22.68 -20.17
N VAL A 254 5.13 23.50 -20.75
CA VAL A 254 5.69 23.34 -22.09
C VAL A 254 7.19 23.05 -21.92
N PRO A 255 7.80 22.14 -22.71
CA PRO A 255 9.24 21.91 -22.68
C PRO A 255 10.06 23.20 -22.85
N ALA A 256 11.19 23.30 -22.16
CA ALA A 256 12.10 24.43 -22.35
C ALA A 256 12.64 24.46 -23.79
N THR A 257 12.65 25.64 -24.41
CA THR A 257 13.12 25.86 -25.79
C THR A 257 14.66 25.88 -25.94
N SER A 258 15.41 25.59 -24.88
CA SER A 258 16.87 25.50 -24.94
C SER A 258 17.32 24.18 -25.59
N SER A 259 18.29 24.27 -26.50
CA SER A 259 18.83 23.14 -27.27
C SER A 259 19.66 22.13 -26.45
N VAL A 260 19.77 22.32 -25.12
CA VAL A 260 20.50 21.42 -24.22
C VAL A 260 19.53 20.38 -23.69
N VAL A 261 19.47 19.24 -24.38
CA VAL A 261 18.75 18.04 -23.90
C VAL A 261 19.30 17.64 -22.52
N PRO A 262 18.49 17.68 -21.43
CA PRO A 262 18.99 17.34 -20.11
C PRO A 262 19.47 15.89 -20.06
N ALA A 263 20.59 15.62 -19.38
CA ALA A 263 21.02 14.25 -19.13
C ALA A 263 19.92 13.48 -18.36
N ARG A 264 19.86 12.15 -18.54
CA ARG A 264 18.93 11.30 -17.76
C ARG A 264 19.15 11.55 -16.27
N GLN A 265 18.10 11.99 -15.59
CA GLN A 265 18.21 12.44 -14.20
C GLN A 265 18.62 11.29 -13.28
N ARG A 266 19.62 11.52 -12.42
CA ARG A 266 20.03 10.55 -11.40
C ARG A 266 18.98 10.51 -10.28
N LEU A 267 18.54 9.31 -9.96
CA LEU A 267 17.55 9.04 -8.92
C LEU A 267 18.25 8.77 -7.57
N ASN A 268 17.56 9.11 -6.49
CA ASN A 268 17.94 8.87 -5.10
C ASN A 268 16.85 8.02 -4.41
N GLY A 269 16.98 7.73 -3.11
CA GLY A 269 15.91 7.08 -2.33
C GLY A 269 15.76 5.56 -2.47
N TYR A 270 16.73 4.90 -3.12
CA TYR A 270 16.81 3.44 -3.21
C TYR A 270 17.88 2.87 -2.27
N PHE A 271 17.74 1.59 -1.91
CA PHE A 271 18.71 0.84 -1.13
C PHE A 271 19.46 -0.13 -2.04
N VAL A 272 20.76 -0.33 -1.78
CA VAL A 272 21.59 -1.33 -2.47
C VAL A 272 21.95 -2.42 -1.47
N HIS A 273 21.60 -3.67 -1.79
CA HIS A 273 21.93 -4.83 -0.96
C HIS A 273 23.01 -5.66 -1.66
N LEU A 274 24.15 -5.86 -0.99
CA LEU A 274 25.20 -6.78 -1.42
C LEU A 274 25.01 -8.11 -0.70
N ASN A 275 24.16 -8.97 -1.28
CA ASN A 275 23.86 -10.29 -0.72
C ASN A 275 25.05 -11.24 -0.94
N ILE A 276 25.53 -11.84 0.15
CA ILE A 276 26.49 -12.96 0.09
C ILE A 276 25.74 -14.15 -0.50
N LYS A 277 26.23 -14.67 -1.63
CA LYS A 277 25.59 -15.75 -2.38
C LYS A 277 25.70 -17.09 -1.67
N ASP A 278 26.89 -17.37 -1.14
CA ASP A 278 27.22 -18.64 -0.51
C ASP A 278 27.22 -18.46 1.02
N LEU A 279 26.07 -18.78 1.64
CA LEU A 279 25.88 -18.78 3.09
C LEU A 279 26.26 -20.11 3.75
N GLU A 280 26.54 -21.13 2.95
CA GLU A 280 27.07 -22.43 3.36
C GLU A 280 28.27 -22.75 2.45
N TYR A 281 29.50 -22.74 2.98
CA TYR A 281 30.66 -23.05 2.16
C TYR A 281 30.76 -24.55 1.88
N LYS A 282 30.55 -24.95 0.62
CA LYS A 282 31.07 -26.23 0.10
C LYS A 282 31.71 -26.07 -1.28
N VAL A 283 33.03 -25.85 -1.22
CA VAL A 283 34.03 -26.13 -2.27
C VAL A 283 34.11 -25.06 -3.36
N THR A 284 35.15 -24.23 -3.23
CA THR A 284 36.04 -23.65 -4.27
C THR A 284 35.40 -22.93 -5.48
N ASP A 285 35.83 -21.69 -5.71
CA ASP A 285 35.47 -20.92 -6.91
C ASP A 285 36.26 -21.42 -8.13
N ASP A 286 35.61 -22.17 -9.03
CA ASP A 286 36.20 -22.81 -10.23
C ASP A 286 36.58 -21.81 -11.36
N ARG A 287 37.04 -20.60 -11.01
CA ARG A 287 37.33 -19.52 -11.96
C ARG A 287 38.82 -19.31 -12.26
N THR A 288 39.70 -20.15 -11.70
CA THR A 288 41.12 -20.18 -12.07
C THR A 288 41.34 -21.14 -13.24
N SER A 289 41.26 -20.61 -14.47
CA SER A 289 41.97 -21.19 -15.61
C SER A 289 43.46 -21.30 -15.28
N GLU A 290 44.09 -22.43 -15.58
CA GLU A 290 45.49 -22.71 -15.25
C GLU A 290 46.42 -21.59 -15.73
N GLY A 291 47.18 -20.95 -14.83
CA GLY A 291 48.20 -19.99 -15.25
C GLY A 291 48.57 -18.81 -14.37
N GLU A 292 48.26 -18.77 -13.06
CA GLU A 292 48.87 -17.75 -12.17
C GLU A 292 49.10 -18.29 -10.75
N ALA A 293 50.23 -17.92 -10.14
CA ALA A 293 50.77 -18.60 -8.96
C ALA A 293 50.46 -17.89 -7.63
N SER A 294 50.03 -18.68 -6.64
CA SER A 294 50.02 -18.38 -5.20
C SER A 294 49.45 -17.02 -4.76
N ALA A 295 48.13 -16.94 -4.63
CA ALA A 295 47.54 -16.17 -3.54
C ALA A 295 47.57 -16.99 -2.24
N ALA A 296 47.67 -16.33 -1.08
CA ALA A 296 47.73 -16.98 0.23
C ALA A 296 46.44 -17.77 0.55
N PRO A 297 46.48 -18.78 1.44
CA PRO A 297 45.26 -19.43 1.90
C PRO A 297 44.34 -18.41 2.57
N ASP A 298 43.19 -18.15 1.96
CA ASP A 298 42.19 -17.22 2.51
C ASP A 298 41.81 -17.67 3.92
N THR A 299 41.90 -16.73 4.85
CA THR A 299 41.46 -16.95 6.22
C THR A 299 39.93 -17.00 6.19
N PRO A 300 39.27 -18.04 6.76
CA PRO A 300 37.82 -18.16 6.69
C PRO A 300 37.15 -16.87 7.18
N THR A 301 36.11 -16.44 6.45
CA THR A 301 35.43 -15.19 6.76
C THR A 301 34.89 -15.25 8.17
N ARG A 302 35.22 -14.22 8.96
CA ARG A 302 35.14 -14.14 10.44
C ARG A 302 33.74 -14.34 11.06
N LEU A 303 32.73 -14.61 10.22
CA LEU A 303 31.36 -14.95 10.61
C LEU A 303 31.21 -16.39 11.11
N GLU A 304 32.00 -17.33 10.59
CA GLU A 304 31.86 -18.77 10.89
C GLU A 304 32.24 -19.13 12.34
N SER A 305 32.98 -18.25 13.04
CA SER A 305 33.38 -18.45 14.44
C SER A 305 32.35 -17.94 15.47
N LEU A 306 31.15 -17.55 15.05
CA LEU A 306 30.09 -17.05 15.94
C LEU A 306 29.17 -18.20 16.37
N ASP A 307 29.16 -18.52 17.66
CA ASP A 307 28.22 -19.49 18.24
C ASP A 307 26.82 -18.88 18.47
N ALA A 308 25.83 -19.74 18.66
CA ALA A 308 24.44 -19.32 18.85
C ALA A 308 24.25 -18.45 20.11
N ALA A 309 25.03 -18.72 21.18
CA ALA A 309 25.00 -17.95 22.42
C ALA A 309 25.55 -16.52 22.23
N SER A 310 26.59 -16.34 21.40
CA SER A 310 27.04 -15.01 20.99
C SER A 310 25.94 -14.26 20.25
N LEU A 311 25.29 -14.90 19.27
CA LEU A 311 24.19 -14.30 18.49
C LEU A 311 23.03 -13.79 19.36
N GLU A 312 22.67 -14.50 20.43
CA GLU A 312 21.65 -14.05 21.39
C GLU A 312 22.06 -12.79 22.17
N THR A 313 23.35 -12.64 22.52
CA THR A 313 23.83 -11.46 23.28
C THR A 313 24.23 -10.26 22.40
N ILE A 314 24.42 -10.44 21.09
CA ILE A 314 24.82 -9.35 20.17
C ILE A 314 23.83 -8.18 20.22
N ALA A 315 22.52 -8.41 20.28
CA ALA A 315 21.54 -7.33 20.34
C ALA A 315 21.74 -6.43 21.58
N ALA A 316 22.02 -7.04 22.74
CA ALA A 316 22.32 -6.32 23.98
C ALA A 316 23.69 -5.62 23.94
N ARG A 317 24.70 -6.23 23.30
CA ARG A 317 26.02 -5.61 23.08
C ARG A 317 25.94 -4.38 22.16
N VAL A 318 25.11 -4.41 21.12
CA VAL A 318 24.85 -3.24 20.26
C VAL A 318 24.13 -2.16 21.06
N ALA A 319 23.06 -2.50 21.79
CA ALA A 319 22.32 -1.56 22.64
C ALA A 319 23.18 -0.91 23.76
N GLN A 320 24.22 -1.62 24.24
CA GLN A 320 25.17 -1.10 25.24
C GLN A 320 26.20 -0.13 24.66
N ASN A 321 26.65 -0.36 23.42
CA ASN A 321 27.78 0.36 22.81
C ASN A 321 27.35 1.50 21.87
N VAL A 322 26.09 1.52 21.43
CA VAL A 322 25.53 2.58 20.57
C VAL A 322 25.01 3.73 21.43
N THR A 323 25.59 4.92 21.26
CA THR A 323 25.13 6.15 21.93
C THR A 323 24.55 7.18 20.96
N THR A 324 24.85 7.09 19.67
CA THR A 324 24.28 7.96 18.63
C THR A 324 23.63 7.18 17.48
N LEU A 325 22.73 7.83 16.74
CA LEU A 325 22.10 7.25 15.55
C LEU A 325 23.12 7.03 14.41
N ASP A 326 24.18 7.84 14.36
CA ASP A 326 25.29 7.66 13.42
C ASP A 326 26.09 6.38 13.72
N ASP A 327 26.29 6.01 14.99
CA ASP A 327 26.96 4.75 15.36
C ASP A 327 26.14 3.54 14.93
N LEU A 328 24.82 3.59 15.18
CA LEU A 328 23.89 2.56 14.75
C LEU A 328 23.91 2.42 13.23
N ALA A 329 23.85 3.53 12.49
CA ALA A 329 23.88 3.53 11.03
C ALA A 329 25.16 2.86 10.49
N ARG A 330 26.34 3.21 11.04
CA ARG A 330 27.62 2.60 10.63
C ARG A 330 27.68 1.10 10.92
N ILE A 331 27.18 0.64 12.08
CA ILE A 331 27.11 -0.79 12.40
C ILE A 331 26.15 -1.51 11.44
N THR A 332 24.95 -0.96 11.24
CA THR A 332 23.90 -1.61 10.44
C THR A 332 24.24 -1.71 8.95
N ALA A 333 24.92 -0.72 8.39
CA ALA A 333 25.33 -0.72 6.98
C ALA A 333 26.37 -1.82 6.64
N ALA A 334 27.10 -2.34 7.65
CA ALA A 334 28.24 -3.23 7.45
C ALA A 334 28.23 -4.48 8.35
N TYR A 335 27.06 -4.95 8.80
CA TYR A 335 26.93 -6.07 9.76
C TYR A 335 27.83 -7.29 9.51
N PRO A 336 27.98 -7.84 8.28
CA PRO A 336 28.83 -9.03 8.08
C PRO A 336 30.31 -8.80 8.43
N VAL A 337 30.77 -7.54 8.44
CA VAL A 337 32.13 -7.15 8.83
C VAL A 337 32.20 -6.76 10.31
N THR A 338 31.19 -6.04 10.82
CA THR A 338 31.21 -5.47 12.18
C THR A 338 30.77 -6.43 13.28
N LEU A 339 29.87 -7.39 12.99
CA LEU A 339 29.34 -8.31 13.99
C LEU A 339 30.40 -9.21 14.67
N PRO A 340 31.38 -9.79 13.95
CA PRO A 340 32.47 -10.53 14.59
C PRO A 340 33.28 -9.71 15.60
N GLU A 341 33.43 -8.40 15.36
CA GLU A 341 34.18 -7.50 16.25
C GLU A 341 33.38 -7.16 17.52
N ILE A 342 32.07 -6.93 17.36
CA ILE A 342 31.14 -6.68 18.47
C ILE A 342 30.99 -7.93 19.36
N ALA A 343 30.97 -9.13 18.75
CA ALA A 343 30.96 -10.40 19.47
C ALA A 343 32.29 -10.70 20.17
N ALA A 344 33.43 -10.36 19.56
CA ALA A 344 34.76 -10.53 20.14
C ALA A 344 35.07 -9.54 21.28
N SER A 345 34.24 -8.52 21.51
CA SER A 345 34.37 -7.63 22.66
C SER A 345 34.27 -8.41 23.98
N THR A 346 35.21 -8.17 24.88
CA THR A 346 35.30 -8.82 26.20
C THR A 346 34.34 -8.21 27.24
N ALA A 347 33.70 -7.08 26.93
CA ALA A 347 32.68 -6.48 27.77
C ALA A 347 31.36 -7.25 27.63
N ALA A 348 31.01 -8.03 28.66
CA ALA A 348 29.70 -8.67 28.74
C ALA A 348 28.58 -7.62 28.93
N PRO A 349 27.39 -7.82 28.32
CA PRO A 349 26.25 -6.95 28.57
C PRO A 349 25.82 -7.02 30.02
N SER A 350 25.45 -5.87 30.60
CA SER A 350 25.06 -5.83 32.01
C SER A 350 23.76 -6.61 32.22
N ALA A 351 23.70 -7.43 33.28
CA ALA A 351 22.53 -8.25 33.58
C ALA A 351 21.25 -7.40 33.72
N GLN A 352 21.38 -6.16 34.21
CA GLN A 352 20.27 -5.20 34.29
C GLN A 352 19.79 -4.74 32.91
N LEU A 353 20.68 -4.52 31.94
CA LEU A 353 20.29 -4.17 30.58
C LEU A 353 19.57 -5.34 29.91
N CYS A 354 20.10 -6.56 30.02
CA CYS A 354 19.44 -7.76 29.49
C CYS A 354 18.02 -7.90 30.05
N ALA A 355 17.85 -7.86 31.38
CA ALA A 355 16.53 -7.92 32.03
C ALA A 355 15.59 -6.77 31.60
N ASN A 356 16.11 -5.57 31.35
CA ASN A 356 15.31 -4.46 30.83
C ASN A 356 14.84 -4.71 29.38
N LEU A 357 15.68 -5.32 28.54
CA LEU A 357 15.34 -5.68 27.16
C LEU A 357 14.36 -6.85 27.10
N ASP A 358 14.52 -7.87 27.94
CA ASP A 358 13.58 -8.99 28.10
C ASP A 358 12.20 -8.49 28.54
N ALA A 359 12.13 -7.62 29.55
CA ALA A 359 10.87 -7.01 30.00
C ALA A 359 10.17 -6.17 28.91
N ASN A 360 10.93 -5.57 27.98
CA ASN A 360 10.37 -4.90 26.80
C ASN A 360 9.83 -5.90 25.78
N ARG A 361 10.54 -7.01 25.51
CA ARG A 361 10.05 -8.09 24.65
C ARG A 361 8.74 -8.65 25.20
N GLU A 362 8.68 -9.00 26.48
CA GLU A 362 7.49 -9.56 27.12
C GLU A 362 6.28 -8.62 27.04
N MET A 363 6.49 -7.31 27.24
CA MET A 363 5.43 -6.32 27.14
C MET A 363 4.89 -6.14 25.70
N VAL A 364 5.76 -6.25 24.69
CA VAL A 364 5.36 -6.28 23.27
C VAL A 364 4.61 -7.58 22.96
N GLU A 365 5.16 -8.73 23.34
CA GLU A 365 4.55 -10.05 23.10
C GLU A 365 3.17 -10.18 23.76
N ALA A 366 2.98 -9.62 24.96
CA ALA A 366 1.69 -9.62 25.66
C ALA A 366 0.63 -8.70 25.04
N ARG A 367 1.02 -7.64 24.31
CA ARG A 367 0.12 -6.61 23.78
C ARG A 367 -0.18 -6.73 22.29
N VAL A 368 0.81 -7.17 21.51
CA VAL A 368 0.77 -7.21 20.02
C VAL A 368 1.13 -8.61 19.49
N GLY A 369 1.56 -9.54 20.35
CA GLY A 369 2.15 -10.81 19.93
C GLY A 369 3.59 -10.63 19.44
N ARG A 370 4.10 -11.62 18.71
CA ARG A 370 5.48 -11.59 18.21
C ARG A 370 5.67 -10.56 17.10
N ALA A 371 6.17 -9.38 17.47
CA ALA A 371 6.61 -8.34 16.54
C ALA A 371 8.15 -8.21 16.57
N ASP A 372 8.80 -8.20 15.41
CA ASP A 372 10.26 -8.00 15.25
C ASP A 372 10.64 -6.55 14.89
N LYS A 373 9.65 -5.77 14.43
CA LYS A 373 9.78 -4.37 14.02
C LYS A 373 8.43 -3.66 14.01
N MET A 374 8.40 -2.40 14.44
CA MET A 374 7.27 -1.48 14.26
C MET A 374 7.81 -0.05 14.10
N LEU A 375 7.08 0.81 13.39
CA LEU A 375 7.43 2.23 13.21
C LEU A 375 6.17 3.07 13.37
N TRP A 376 6.23 4.14 14.16
CA TRP A 376 5.16 5.11 14.33
C TRP A 376 5.66 6.54 14.04
N ALA A 377 4.77 7.38 13.51
CA ALA A 377 4.95 8.83 13.42
C ALA A 377 3.81 9.52 14.18
N ASN A 378 4.08 10.23 15.28
CA ASN A 378 3.06 10.83 16.16
C ASN A 378 1.93 9.85 16.53
N GLY A 379 2.27 8.57 16.72
CA GLY A 379 1.35 7.47 17.01
C GLY A 379 0.64 6.82 15.82
N LYS A 380 0.74 7.37 14.60
CA LYS A 380 0.27 6.72 13.37
C LYS A 380 1.19 5.54 13.04
N LEU A 381 0.67 4.31 12.98
CA LEU A 381 1.45 3.12 12.63
C LEU A 381 1.82 3.14 11.14
N LEU A 382 3.11 2.96 10.83
CA LEU A 382 3.67 2.88 9.49
C LEU A 382 4.12 1.44 9.18
N PRO A 383 4.06 1.00 7.90
CA PRO A 383 4.47 -0.35 7.52
C PRO A 383 6.01 -0.48 7.55
N ALA A 384 6.56 -0.82 8.72
CA ALA A 384 8.00 -0.90 8.97
C ALA A 384 8.78 -1.78 7.97
N SER A 385 8.16 -2.81 7.40
CA SER A 385 8.77 -3.64 6.34
C SER A 385 9.02 -2.89 5.03
N SER A 386 8.13 -1.98 4.64
CA SER A 386 8.10 -1.41 3.28
C SER A 386 8.28 0.11 3.20
N VAL A 387 8.09 0.85 4.30
CA VAL A 387 8.21 2.33 4.38
C VAL A 387 9.49 2.87 3.73
N THR A 388 9.37 3.89 2.88
CA THR A 388 10.49 4.54 2.17
C THR A 388 10.57 6.01 2.54
N ILE A 389 11.58 6.72 2.02
CA ILE A 389 11.69 8.19 2.16
C ILE A 389 10.43 8.91 1.66
N TYR A 390 9.83 8.45 0.57
CA TYR A 390 8.64 9.05 0.00
C TYR A 390 7.38 8.83 0.87
N HIS A 391 7.21 7.63 1.45
CA HIS A 391 6.15 7.38 2.44
C HIS A 391 6.33 8.20 3.74
N LEU A 392 7.58 8.47 4.12
CA LEU A 392 7.88 9.39 5.22
C LEU A 392 7.57 10.83 4.82
N LEU A 393 8.01 11.33 3.65
CA LEU A 393 7.72 12.68 3.16
C LEU A 393 6.21 12.98 3.14
N GLU A 394 5.39 12.06 2.63
CA GLU A 394 3.94 12.19 2.65
C GLU A 394 3.38 12.23 4.09
N THR A 395 3.87 11.36 4.98
CA THR A 395 3.43 11.36 6.39
C THR A 395 3.86 12.64 7.11
N LEU A 396 5.10 13.08 6.93
CA LEU A 396 5.67 14.28 7.53
C LEU A 396 4.94 15.54 7.07
N ARG A 397 4.59 15.64 5.79
CA ARG A 397 3.74 16.70 5.24
C ARG A 397 2.40 16.76 5.96
N GLY A 398 1.73 15.61 6.13
CA GLY A 398 0.48 15.52 6.89
C GLY A 398 0.60 15.91 8.36
N GLU A 399 1.70 15.56 9.04
CA GLU A 399 1.94 16.00 10.43
C GLU A 399 2.20 17.52 10.52
N VAL A 400 2.97 18.10 9.59
CA VAL A 400 3.23 19.54 9.54
C VAL A 400 1.95 20.32 9.24
N GLU A 401 1.09 19.85 8.33
CA GLU A 401 -0.24 20.43 8.10
C GLU A 401 -1.12 20.37 9.36
N LEU A 402 -1.15 19.24 10.07
CA LEU A 402 -1.93 19.09 11.31
C LEU A 402 -1.41 20.01 12.44
N ALA A 403 -0.09 20.19 12.54
CA ALA A 403 0.51 21.13 13.50
C ALA A 403 0.19 22.59 13.16
N GLN A 404 0.20 22.96 11.88
CA GLN A 404 -0.21 24.29 11.41
C GLN A 404 -1.71 24.54 11.63
N ASP A 405 -2.57 23.54 11.41
CA ASP A 405 -4.00 23.63 11.70
C ASP A 405 -4.27 23.75 13.21
N ALA A 406 -3.59 22.97 14.05
CA ALA A 406 -3.67 23.07 15.51
C ALA A 406 -3.28 24.48 15.99
N LYS A 407 -2.20 25.04 15.44
CA LYS A 407 -1.79 26.43 15.68
C LYS A 407 -2.84 27.45 15.21
N ARG A 408 -3.48 27.23 14.05
CA ARG A 408 -4.53 28.12 13.51
C ARG A 408 -5.79 28.16 14.36
N ILE A 409 -6.20 27.02 14.95
CA ILE A 409 -7.38 26.94 15.82
C ILE A 409 -7.09 27.33 17.28
N GLY A 410 -5.83 27.51 17.65
CA GLY A 410 -5.38 27.91 18.99
C GLY A 410 -5.18 26.75 19.97
N LEU A 411 -5.00 25.52 19.48
CA LEU A 411 -4.81 24.33 20.31
C LEU A 411 -3.31 23.99 20.44
N PRO A 412 -2.75 23.89 21.67
CA PRO A 412 -1.34 23.49 21.87
C PRO A 412 -1.04 22.12 21.25
N TRP A 413 0.11 21.99 20.57
CA TRP A 413 0.41 20.79 19.77
C TRP A 413 0.45 19.50 20.61
N ALA A 414 0.99 19.55 21.82
CA ALA A 414 0.98 18.40 22.75
C ALA A 414 -0.45 17.92 23.09
N GLN A 415 -1.41 18.85 23.27
CA GLN A 415 -2.81 18.49 23.49
C GLN A 415 -3.44 17.94 22.22
N ALA A 416 -3.15 18.54 21.05
CA ALA A 416 -3.62 18.07 19.76
C ALA A 416 -3.19 16.62 19.48
N VAL A 417 -1.90 16.29 19.66
CA VAL A 417 -1.37 14.91 19.48
C VAL A 417 -2.04 13.93 20.44
N SER A 418 -2.25 14.31 21.70
CA SER A 418 -2.94 13.46 22.68
C SER A 418 -4.39 13.17 22.26
N VAL A 419 -5.14 14.17 21.78
CA VAL A 419 -6.50 13.96 21.23
C VAL A 419 -6.45 13.07 19.99
N LEU A 420 -5.50 13.29 19.08
CA LEU A 420 -5.33 12.50 17.85
C LEU A 420 -4.99 11.03 18.13
N GLN A 421 -4.27 10.73 19.21
CA GLN A 421 -3.91 9.37 19.64
C GLN A 421 -5.03 8.64 20.40
N HIS A 422 -6.11 9.33 20.79
CA HIS A 422 -7.23 8.70 21.48
C HIS A 422 -8.04 7.85 20.50
N ASN A 423 -7.89 6.53 20.61
CA ASN A 423 -8.57 5.58 19.76
C ASN A 423 -10.06 5.44 20.14
N ILE A 424 -10.94 5.40 19.14
CA ILE A 424 -12.39 5.30 19.31
C ILE A 424 -12.91 4.23 18.37
N ASN A 425 -13.59 3.23 18.92
CA ASN A 425 -14.39 2.29 18.15
C ASN A 425 -15.66 2.99 17.64
N SER A 426 -15.51 3.79 16.58
CA SER A 426 -16.62 4.45 15.87
C SER A 426 -17.48 3.48 15.06
N GLU A 427 -17.00 2.24 14.91
CA GLU A 427 -17.62 1.12 14.19
C GLU A 427 -18.29 0.11 15.14
N ALA A 428 -18.88 0.58 16.25
CA ALA A 428 -19.84 -0.23 17.00
C ALA A 428 -20.98 -0.67 16.05
N ALA A 429 -21.29 -1.97 16.04
CA ALA A 429 -22.34 -2.52 15.18
C ALA A 429 -23.70 -1.88 15.51
N ASP A 430 -24.40 -1.41 14.48
CA ASP A 430 -25.72 -0.81 14.63
C ASP A 430 -26.80 -1.88 14.72
N TYR A 431 -27.65 -1.76 15.72
CA TYR A 431 -28.84 -2.56 15.91
C TYR A 431 -30.05 -1.64 15.85
N PHE A 432 -31.06 -2.03 15.08
CA PHE A 432 -32.33 -1.32 14.96
C PHE A 432 -33.49 -2.14 15.55
N ASP A 433 -34.53 -1.48 16.03
CA ASP A 433 -35.68 -2.13 16.66
C ASP A 433 -36.57 -2.83 15.62
N THR A 434 -36.26 -4.10 15.38
CA THR A 434 -37.05 -5.00 14.54
C THR A 434 -38.28 -5.59 15.23
N CYS A 435 -38.45 -5.41 16.55
CA CYS A 435 -39.58 -5.98 17.29
C CYS A 435 -40.85 -5.13 17.17
N ALA A 436 -40.72 -3.87 16.75
CA ALA A 436 -41.83 -2.95 16.51
C ALA A 436 -42.42 -3.07 15.08
N ILE A 437 -41.81 -3.90 14.22
CA ILE A 437 -42.29 -4.15 12.85
C ILE A 437 -43.41 -5.18 12.90
N GLU A 438 -44.64 -4.75 12.62
CA GLU A 438 -45.83 -5.61 12.72
C GLU A 438 -46.32 -6.30 11.43
N PRO A 439 -46.04 -5.84 10.18
CA PRO A 439 -46.42 -6.61 8.98
C PRO A 439 -45.39 -7.70 8.62
N VAL A 440 -45.22 -8.69 9.51
CA VAL A 440 -44.26 -9.80 9.33
C VAL A 440 -44.97 -11.13 9.05
N VAL A 441 -44.64 -11.73 7.91
CA VAL A 441 -44.98 -13.11 7.55
C VAL A 441 -43.95 -14.05 8.17
N TRP A 442 -44.26 -14.64 9.32
CA TRP A 442 -43.37 -15.57 10.02
C TRP A 442 -43.35 -16.94 9.34
N LEU A 443 -42.15 -17.45 9.01
CA LEU A 443 -42.00 -18.78 8.43
C LEU A 443 -42.03 -19.86 9.53
N ASN A 444 -41.42 -19.58 10.68
CA ASN A 444 -41.31 -20.49 11.82
C ASN A 444 -41.31 -19.76 13.19
N ASP A 445 -41.52 -20.53 14.25
CA ASP A 445 -41.39 -20.11 15.64
C ASP A 445 -40.68 -21.21 16.45
N LEU A 446 -39.45 -20.92 16.90
CA LEU A 446 -38.60 -21.86 17.62
C LEU A 446 -39.14 -22.24 19.01
N GLU A 447 -40.09 -21.48 19.57
CA GLU A 447 -40.69 -21.77 20.87
C GLU A 447 -41.98 -22.60 20.76
N SER A 448 -42.82 -22.33 19.76
CA SER A 448 -44.17 -22.91 19.65
C SER A 448 -44.29 -24.09 18.66
N ASP A 449 -43.54 -24.10 17.54
CA ASP A 449 -43.71 -25.13 16.51
C ASP A 449 -43.39 -26.54 17.00
N ALA A 450 -44.13 -27.53 16.48
CA ALA A 450 -43.99 -28.93 16.88
C ALA A 450 -42.62 -29.53 16.51
N GLN A 451 -41.99 -29.07 15.43
CA GLN A 451 -40.71 -29.58 14.94
C GLN A 451 -39.54 -29.35 15.92
N TYR A 452 -39.53 -28.20 16.62
CA TYR A 452 -38.48 -27.86 17.60
C TYR A 452 -38.76 -28.41 19.01
N LYS A 453 -39.79 -29.25 19.19
CA LYS A 453 -40.23 -29.73 20.51
C LYS A 453 -39.14 -30.48 21.29
N SER A 454 -38.22 -31.14 20.60
CA SER A 454 -37.09 -31.91 21.15
C SER A 454 -35.92 -31.05 21.62
N TRP A 455 -35.86 -29.77 21.24
CA TRP A 455 -34.73 -28.89 21.54
C TRP A 455 -34.75 -28.38 23.00
N PRO A 456 -33.57 -28.18 23.62
CA PRO A 456 -33.48 -27.67 24.98
C PRO A 456 -33.91 -26.20 25.08
N LYS A 457 -34.62 -25.84 26.15
CA LYS A 457 -35.05 -24.45 26.42
C LYS A 457 -34.03 -23.58 27.19
N SER A 458 -32.97 -24.19 27.72
CA SER A 458 -32.02 -23.52 28.61
C SER A 458 -30.92 -22.79 27.86
N LEU A 459 -30.67 -21.52 28.22
CA LEU A 459 -29.61 -20.68 27.67
C LEU A 459 -28.21 -21.19 28.00
N ARG A 460 -28.07 -22.05 29.03
CA ARG A 460 -26.81 -22.77 29.31
C ARG A 460 -26.32 -23.60 28.12
N ASN A 461 -27.19 -23.96 27.16
CA ASN A 461 -26.77 -24.65 25.94
C ASN A 461 -25.85 -23.80 25.03
N LEU A 462 -25.87 -22.46 25.18
CA LEU A 462 -24.93 -21.55 24.51
C LEU A 462 -23.47 -21.78 24.94
N LEU A 463 -23.24 -22.29 26.15
CA LEU A 463 -21.91 -22.57 26.70
C LEU A 463 -21.27 -23.86 26.13
N THR A 464 -21.98 -24.62 25.29
CA THR A 464 -21.50 -25.92 24.80
C THR A 464 -20.47 -25.77 23.67
N ALA A 465 -19.41 -26.59 23.69
CA ALA A 465 -18.33 -26.55 22.70
C ALA A 465 -18.64 -27.26 21.36
N THR A 466 -19.91 -27.25 20.91
CA THR A 466 -20.31 -27.80 19.61
C THR A 466 -19.86 -26.91 18.44
N ARG A 467 -19.31 -27.51 17.37
CA ARG A 467 -19.05 -26.82 16.09
C ARG A 467 -20.37 -26.66 15.33
N GLY A 468 -20.66 -25.45 14.86
CA GLY A 468 -21.92 -25.11 14.18
C GLY A 468 -22.95 -24.41 15.10
N MET A 469 -24.15 -24.16 14.55
CA MET A 469 -25.19 -23.46 15.30
C MET A 469 -25.76 -24.30 16.46
N LYS A 470 -26.12 -23.63 17.55
CA LYS A 470 -26.74 -24.20 18.74
C LYS A 470 -28.26 -24.36 18.52
N ALA A 471 -28.73 -25.60 18.50
CA ALA A 471 -30.16 -25.89 18.60
C ALA A 471 -30.69 -25.52 20.00
N ILE A 472 -31.51 -24.47 20.09
CA ILE A 472 -32.14 -24.01 21.33
C ILE A 472 -33.60 -23.65 21.03
N ARG A 473 -34.52 -24.15 21.84
CA ARG A 473 -35.98 -23.93 21.70
C ARG A 473 -36.39 -22.55 22.23
N ARG A 474 -35.79 -21.49 21.67
CA ARG A 474 -35.91 -20.08 22.06
C ARG A 474 -35.70 -19.20 20.84
N ASN A 475 -36.56 -18.20 20.64
CA ASN A 475 -36.40 -17.18 19.61
C ASN A 475 -35.28 -16.19 19.98
N ILE A 476 -34.02 -16.62 19.84
CA ILE A 476 -32.81 -15.82 20.18
C ILE A 476 -32.24 -15.11 18.95
N PHE A 477 -32.36 -15.75 17.77
CA PHE A 477 -31.76 -15.31 16.52
C PHE A 477 -32.85 -15.20 15.46
N THR A 478 -33.08 -13.97 15.00
CA THR A 478 -34.16 -13.62 14.08
C THR A 478 -33.58 -12.97 12.84
N LEU A 479 -33.92 -13.49 11.65
CA LEU A 479 -33.63 -12.88 10.36
C LEU A 479 -34.94 -12.35 9.75
N LEU A 480 -35.06 -11.04 9.66
CA LEU A 480 -36.13 -10.38 8.91
C LEU A 480 -35.63 -10.01 7.51
N PHE A 481 -36.43 -10.26 6.49
CA PHE A 481 -36.11 -9.94 5.10
C PHE A 481 -37.21 -9.08 4.48
N PHE A 482 -36.88 -7.83 4.15
CA PHE A 482 -37.73 -6.95 3.38
C PHE A 482 -37.58 -7.30 1.89
N MET A 483 -38.57 -7.98 1.34
CA MET A 483 -38.53 -8.58 0.01
C MET A 483 -39.48 -7.88 -0.96
N ASP A 484 -38.95 -7.43 -2.10
CA ASP A 484 -39.79 -7.12 -3.26
C ASP A 484 -40.29 -8.42 -3.92
N ALA A 485 -41.59 -8.68 -3.84
CA ALA A 485 -42.26 -9.81 -4.51
C ALA A 485 -42.22 -9.71 -6.06
N ALA A 486 -41.90 -8.55 -6.63
CA ALA A 486 -41.68 -8.37 -8.06
C ALA A 486 -40.29 -8.84 -8.53
N ASN A 487 -39.34 -9.05 -7.61
CA ASN A 487 -37.95 -9.41 -7.90
C ASN A 487 -37.72 -10.92 -7.73
N SER A 488 -37.40 -11.61 -8.82
CA SER A 488 -37.19 -13.06 -8.84
C SER A 488 -36.09 -13.55 -7.91
N LYS A 489 -35.04 -12.76 -7.65
CA LYS A 489 -33.95 -13.14 -6.73
C LYS A 489 -34.44 -13.12 -5.27
N HIS A 490 -35.27 -12.14 -4.91
CA HIS A 490 -35.87 -12.08 -3.57
C HIS A 490 -36.87 -13.23 -3.36
N VAL A 491 -37.67 -13.56 -4.37
CA VAL A 491 -38.57 -14.72 -4.33
C VAL A 491 -37.78 -16.02 -4.15
N ALA A 492 -36.73 -16.24 -4.94
CA ALA A 492 -35.88 -17.44 -4.82
C ALA A 492 -35.25 -17.57 -3.42
N MET A 493 -34.80 -16.47 -2.85
CA MET A 493 -34.19 -16.42 -1.51
C MET A 493 -35.21 -16.61 -0.38
N ALA A 494 -36.42 -16.08 -0.52
CA ALA A 494 -37.52 -16.34 0.40
C ALA A 494 -37.91 -17.83 0.39
N LEU A 495 -37.86 -18.50 -0.77
CA LEU A 495 -38.06 -19.94 -0.89
C LEU A 495 -36.87 -20.73 -0.31
N GLU A 496 -35.63 -20.25 -0.46
CA GLU A 496 -34.45 -20.83 0.21
C GLU A 496 -34.65 -20.86 1.74
N PHE A 497 -35.19 -19.79 2.34
CA PHE A 497 -35.50 -19.77 3.78
C PHE A 497 -36.55 -20.81 4.20
N VAL A 498 -37.54 -21.12 3.34
CA VAL A 498 -38.48 -22.23 3.61
C VAL A 498 -37.70 -23.55 3.70
N THR A 499 -36.78 -23.81 2.77
CA THR A 499 -35.92 -25.02 2.83
C THR A 499 -34.99 -25.03 4.04
N MET A 500 -34.53 -23.87 4.53
CA MET A 500 -33.74 -23.78 5.76
C MET A 500 -34.58 -24.11 7.01
N VAL A 501 -35.85 -23.69 7.04
CA VAL A 501 -36.80 -24.06 8.09
C VAL A 501 -37.04 -25.57 8.11
N GLU A 502 -37.28 -26.19 6.94
CA GLU A 502 -37.47 -27.65 6.80
C GLU A 502 -36.22 -28.43 7.24
N ASN A 503 -35.02 -27.92 6.93
CA ASN A 503 -33.74 -28.48 7.39
C ASN A 503 -33.41 -28.17 8.86
N ASN A 504 -34.36 -27.61 9.63
CA ASN A 504 -34.22 -27.32 11.07
C ASN A 504 -33.04 -26.41 11.42
N ILE A 505 -32.73 -25.42 10.57
CA ILE A 505 -31.76 -24.37 10.90
C ILE A 505 -32.28 -23.57 12.13
N PRO A 506 -31.48 -23.38 13.20
CA PRO A 506 -31.93 -22.77 14.46
C PRO A 506 -31.97 -21.24 14.41
N LEU A 507 -32.61 -20.70 13.37
CA LEU A 507 -32.91 -19.29 13.18
C LEU A 507 -34.43 -19.12 13.01
N ARG A 508 -34.96 -17.98 13.46
CA ARG A 508 -36.33 -17.56 13.20
C ARG A 508 -36.37 -16.68 11.95
N PHE A 509 -37.14 -17.06 10.93
CA PHE A 509 -37.22 -16.33 9.67
C PHE A 509 -38.56 -15.60 9.55
N GLY A 510 -38.51 -14.32 9.16
CA GLY A 510 -39.69 -13.50 8.85
C GLY A 510 -39.52 -12.75 7.54
N LEU A 511 -40.56 -12.74 6.71
CA LEU A 511 -40.62 -11.98 5.46
C LEU A 511 -41.47 -10.72 5.68
N VAL A 512 -41.00 -9.58 5.20
CA VAL A 512 -41.75 -8.31 5.18
C VAL A 512 -41.96 -7.92 3.71
N PRO A 513 -43.21 -7.77 3.24
CA PRO A 513 -43.46 -7.33 1.87
C PRO A 513 -42.96 -5.89 1.66
N LEU A 514 -42.12 -5.66 0.65
CA LEU A 514 -41.67 -4.32 0.31
C LEU A 514 -42.73 -3.59 -0.52
N VAL A 515 -42.96 -2.31 -0.21
CA VAL A 515 -43.81 -1.40 -0.99
C VAL A 515 -43.06 -0.09 -1.27
N ASN A 516 -43.42 0.59 -2.36
CA ASN A 516 -42.87 1.89 -2.72
C ASN A 516 -43.85 3.01 -2.36
N THR A 517 -43.36 4.25 -2.35
CA THR A 517 -44.19 5.45 -2.13
C THR A 517 -45.33 5.56 -3.15
N ASP A 518 -45.10 5.14 -4.39
CA ASP A 518 -46.16 4.95 -5.39
C ASP A 518 -46.93 3.64 -5.14
N PRO A 519 -48.23 3.69 -4.78
CA PRO A 519 -49.05 2.50 -4.61
C PRO A 519 -49.34 1.78 -5.94
N ALA A 520 -49.27 2.47 -7.09
CA ALA A 520 -49.52 1.86 -8.40
C ALA A 520 -48.35 1.00 -8.93
N SER A 521 -47.16 1.15 -8.35
CA SER A 521 -45.96 0.41 -8.76
C SER A 521 -46.10 -1.11 -8.60
N LYS A 522 -45.39 -1.88 -9.44
CA LYS A 522 -45.44 -3.35 -9.42
C LYS A 522 -45.08 -3.93 -8.05
N THR A 523 -44.03 -3.41 -7.43
CA THR A 523 -43.58 -3.75 -6.07
C THR A 523 -44.69 -3.54 -5.04
N SER A 524 -45.29 -2.33 -4.99
CA SER A 524 -46.40 -2.03 -4.06
C SER A 524 -47.59 -2.97 -4.22
N ARG A 525 -48.01 -3.24 -5.46
CA ARG A 525 -49.18 -4.08 -5.75
C ARG A 525 -48.98 -5.54 -5.35
N LEU A 526 -47.83 -6.12 -5.72
CA LEU A 526 -47.50 -7.51 -5.36
C LEU A 526 -47.18 -7.66 -3.87
N GLY A 527 -46.58 -6.64 -3.23
CA GLY A 527 -46.34 -6.62 -1.79
C GLY A 527 -47.64 -6.61 -0.97
N VAL A 528 -48.62 -5.79 -1.38
CA VAL A 528 -49.96 -5.77 -0.76
C VAL A 528 -50.72 -7.07 -1.02
N GLU A 529 -50.73 -7.59 -2.25
CA GLU A 529 -51.44 -8.85 -2.56
C GLU A 529 -50.87 -10.05 -1.76
N PHE A 530 -49.54 -10.11 -1.59
CA PHE A 530 -48.89 -11.12 -0.74
C PHE A 530 -49.30 -10.99 0.73
N TRP A 531 -49.38 -9.76 1.25
CA TRP A 531 -49.83 -9.48 2.62
C TRP A 531 -51.30 -9.87 2.83
N ASP A 532 -52.19 -9.46 1.92
CA ASP A 532 -53.63 -9.72 2.01
C ASP A 532 -53.92 -11.23 1.98
N ILE A 533 -53.19 -12.00 1.16
CA ILE A 533 -53.30 -13.46 1.13
C ILE A 533 -52.82 -14.08 2.44
N TYR A 534 -51.74 -13.57 3.03
CA TYR A 534 -51.28 -14.02 4.35
C TYR A 534 -52.31 -13.74 5.45
N VAL A 535 -52.87 -12.53 5.49
CA VAL A 535 -53.89 -12.14 6.48
C VAL A 535 -55.19 -12.94 6.30
N ALA A 536 -55.62 -13.18 5.07
CA ALA A 536 -56.90 -13.85 4.78
C ALA A 536 -56.83 -15.39 4.78
N LYS A 537 -55.69 -16.00 4.42
CA LYS A 537 -55.55 -17.45 4.19
C LYS A 537 -54.34 -18.10 4.90
N GLY A 538 -53.48 -17.32 5.54
CA GLY A 538 -52.32 -17.81 6.28
C GLY A 538 -51.06 -18.08 5.45
N ARG A 539 -49.97 -18.39 6.15
CA ARG A 539 -48.60 -18.58 5.62
C ARG A 539 -48.54 -19.47 4.37
N ASP A 540 -49.09 -20.67 4.44
CA ASP A 540 -48.88 -21.68 3.41
C ASP A 540 -49.54 -21.29 2.07
N ALA A 541 -50.69 -20.61 2.12
CA ALA A 541 -51.35 -20.06 0.94
C ALA A 541 -50.57 -18.89 0.33
N ALA A 542 -49.98 -18.03 1.16
CA ALA A 542 -49.14 -16.91 0.71
C ALA A 542 -47.84 -17.41 0.05
N LEU A 543 -47.18 -18.42 0.63
CA LEU A 543 -45.98 -19.04 0.05
C LEU A 543 -46.28 -19.79 -1.26
N GLN A 544 -47.42 -20.48 -1.35
CA GLN A 544 -47.86 -21.11 -2.61
C GLN A 544 -48.16 -20.08 -3.71
N TRP A 545 -48.80 -18.96 -3.36
CA TRP A 545 -48.98 -17.83 -4.29
C TRP A 545 -47.62 -17.29 -4.75
N LEU A 546 -46.69 -17.05 -3.83
CA LEU A 546 -45.36 -16.52 -4.14
C LEU A 546 -44.56 -17.46 -5.06
N ALA A 547 -44.57 -18.77 -4.77
CA ALA A 547 -43.92 -19.80 -5.57
C ALA A 547 -44.53 -19.96 -6.98
N SER A 548 -45.79 -19.56 -7.18
CA SER A 548 -46.44 -19.61 -8.49
C SER A 548 -46.00 -18.50 -9.45
N ASN A 549 -45.21 -17.52 -8.98
CA ASN A 549 -44.75 -16.33 -9.71
C ASN A 549 -45.90 -15.61 -10.45
N PRO A 550 -46.89 -15.08 -9.70
CA PRO A 550 -48.17 -14.68 -10.25
C PRO A 550 -48.06 -13.39 -11.07
N ALA A 551 -48.88 -13.30 -12.12
CA ALA A 551 -49.02 -12.08 -12.89
C ALA A 551 -49.72 -10.99 -12.06
N LEU A 552 -49.37 -9.73 -12.33
CA LEU A 552 -50.00 -8.55 -11.73
C LEU A 552 -51.54 -8.64 -11.81
N SER A 553 -52.21 -8.72 -10.64
CA SER A 553 -53.65 -8.54 -10.57
C SER A 553 -54.05 -7.17 -11.14
N LEU A 554 -55.25 -7.07 -11.74
CA LEU A 554 -55.80 -5.82 -12.25
C LEU A 554 -56.41 -4.94 -11.14
N THR A 555 -56.58 -5.45 -9.91
CA THR A 555 -57.14 -4.70 -8.78
C THR A 555 -56.18 -3.63 -8.25
N HIS A 556 -56.73 -2.52 -7.75
CA HIS A 556 -55.96 -1.55 -6.96
C HIS A 556 -55.61 -2.16 -5.59
N PRO A 557 -54.43 -1.85 -5.01
CA PRO A 557 -54.05 -2.33 -3.68
C PRO A 557 -54.90 -1.66 -2.60
N ASP A 558 -55.10 -2.34 -1.47
CA ASP A 558 -55.71 -1.74 -0.28
C ASP A 558 -54.81 -0.62 0.27
N GLU A 559 -55.33 0.60 0.33
CA GLU A 559 -54.63 1.78 0.83
C GLU A 559 -54.23 1.64 2.30
N ALA A 560 -55.02 0.92 3.12
CA ALA A 560 -54.71 0.70 4.53
C ALA A 560 -53.55 -0.32 4.70
N ALA A 561 -53.54 -1.38 3.88
CA ALA A 561 -52.44 -2.34 3.84
C ALA A 561 -51.14 -1.68 3.33
N HIS A 562 -51.23 -0.90 2.25
CA HIS A 562 -50.11 -0.13 1.69
C HIS A 562 -49.52 0.84 2.71
N ALA A 563 -50.35 1.65 3.39
CA ALA A 563 -49.90 2.57 4.42
C ALA A 563 -49.19 1.86 5.59
N THR A 564 -49.68 0.67 6.00
CA THR A 564 -49.07 -0.14 7.07
C THR A 564 -47.69 -0.68 6.67
N LEU A 565 -47.58 -1.21 5.45
CA LEU A 565 -46.31 -1.70 4.89
C LEU A 565 -45.30 -0.57 4.68
N LEU A 566 -45.78 0.60 4.22
CA LEU A 566 -44.95 1.79 4.02
C LEU A 566 -44.44 2.35 5.36
N ALA A 567 -45.25 2.35 6.42
CA ALA A 567 -44.81 2.74 7.76
C ALA A 567 -43.68 1.82 8.29
N ALA A 568 -43.81 0.50 8.11
CA ALA A 568 -42.77 -0.47 8.47
C ALA A 568 -41.48 -0.27 7.67
N ARG A 569 -41.58 -0.03 6.35
CA ARG A 569 -40.44 0.34 5.50
C ARG A 569 -39.75 1.62 6.00
N ASN A 570 -40.52 2.66 6.29
CA ASN A 570 -40.00 3.97 6.66
C ASN A 570 -39.32 3.96 8.04
N GLN A 571 -39.81 3.17 9.00
CA GLN A 571 -39.18 3.05 10.33
C GLN A 571 -37.71 2.61 10.26
N LEU A 572 -37.39 1.68 9.35
CA LEU A 572 -36.04 1.13 9.16
C LEU A 572 -35.32 1.70 7.93
N ALA A 573 -35.90 2.71 7.28
CA ALA A 573 -35.42 3.34 6.05
C ALA A 573 -34.95 2.30 5.00
N VAL A 574 -35.81 1.32 4.72
CA VAL A 574 -35.48 0.22 3.80
C VAL A 574 -35.50 0.72 2.35
N HIS A 575 -34.46 0.36 1.61
CA HIS A 575 -34.28 0.74 0.21
C HIS A 575 -35.17 -0.05 -0.76
N ASP A 576 -35.38 0.47 -1.98
CA ASP A 576 -36.21 -0.14 -3.03
C ASP A 576 -35.69 -1.51 -3.50
N ASP A 577 -34.38 -1.75 -3.40
CA ASP A 577 -33.75 -3.05 -3.68
C ASP A 577 -33.91 -4.07 -2.53
N GLY A 578 -34.69 -3.75 -1.48
CA GLY A 578 -34.81 -4.55 -0.27
C GLY A 578 -33.57 -4.50 0.66
N GLU A 579 -33.75 -5.00 1.88
CA GLU A 579 -32.68 -5.25 2.87
C GLU A 579 -33.02 -6.41 3.82
N MET A 580 -32.02 -6.94 4.53
CA MET A 580 -32.20 -7.90 5.63
C MET A 580 -31.74 -7.34 6.97
N PHE A 581 -32.31 -7.84 8.05
CA PHE A 581 -31.92 -7.52 9.42
C PHE A 581 -31.78 -8.77 10.28
N PHE A 582 -30.57 -9.02 10.81
CA PHE A 582 -30.29 -10.11 11.73
C PHE A 582 -30.23 -9.58 13.17
N ASN A 583 -31.25 -9.91 13.97
CA ASN A 583 -31.46 -9.35 15.33
C ASN A 583 -31.39 -7.82 15.39
N GLY A 584 -31.82 -7.15 14.31
CA GLY A 584 -31.76 -5.70 14.17
C GLY A 584 -30.52 -5.16 13.46
N ARG A 585 -29.48 -5.95 13.21
CA ARG A 585 -28.32 -5.51 12.43
C ARG A 585 -28.57 -5.64 10.92
N PRO A 586 -28.36 -4.61 10.09
CA PRO A 586 -28.51 -4.72 8.63
C PRO A 586 -27.54 -5.73 8.01
N ILE A 587 -28.01 -6.46 7.00
CA ILE A 587 -27.26 -7.45 6.21
C ILE A 587 -27.52 -7.17 4.73
N ASP A 588 -26.46 -7.15 3.91
CA ASP A 588 -26.59 -6.97 2.46
C ASP A 588 -27.06 -8.25 1.76
N ILE A 589 -28.04 -8.14 0.85
CA ILE A 589 -28.68 -9.25 0.11
C ILE A 589 -27.79 -9.79 -1.05
N GLY A 590 -26.47 -9.69 -0.92
CA GLY A 590 -25.51 -10.18 -1.91
C GLY A 590 -25.25 -11.68 -1.81
N GLU A 591 -24.43 -12.22 -2.72
CA GLU A 591 -23.97 -13.63 -2.69
C GLU A 591 -23.27 -14.01 -1.37
N SER A 592 -22.82 -13.03 -0.57
CA SER A 592 -22.16 -13.24 0.72
C SER A 592 -23.10 -13.15 1.93
N TYR A 593 -24.42 -12.97 1.77
CA TYR A 593 -25.35 -12.75 2.90
C TYR A 593 -25.24 -13.84 3.98
N GLN A 594 -25.10 -15.11 3.57
CA GLN A 594 -24.96 -16.24 4.49
C GLN A 594 -23.69 -16.12 5.34
N HIS A 595 -22.56 -15.72 4.75
CA HIS A 595 -21.31 -15.48 5.50
C HIS A 595 -21.46 -14.33 6.51
N GLN A 596 -22.18 -13.26 6.15
CA GLN A 596 -22.46 -12.16 7.07
C GLN A 596 -23.32 -12.65 8.24
N VAL A 597 -24.43 -13.35 7.98
CA VAL A 597 -25.29 -13.94 9.03
C VAL A 597 -24.51 -14.92 9.91
N MET A 598 -23.60 -15.74 9.36
CA MET A 598 -22.77 -16.66 10.16
C MET A 598 -21.78 -15.91 11.06
N ALA A 599 -21.15 -14.84 10.57
CA ALA A 599 -20.23 -14.03 11.36
C ALA A 599 -20.96 -13.36 12.53
N GLU A 600 -22.13 -12.77 12.26
CA GLU A 600 -22.98 -12.16 13.30
C GLU A 600 -23.51 -13.18 14.31
N TYR A 601 -23.94 -14.34 13.82
CA TYR A 601 -24.36 -15.44 14.68
C TYR A 601 -23.26 -15.83 15.68
N GLN A 602 -22.02 -15.98 15.21
CA GLN A 602 -20.88 -16.32 16.07
C GLN A 602 -20.61 -15.23 17.13
N GLN A 603 -20.51 -13.96 16.72
CA GLN A 603 -20.28 -12.84 17.65
C GLN A 603 -21.39 -12.72 18.70
N GLN A 604 -22.65 -12.89 18.29
CA GLN A 604 -23.79 -12.81 19.21
C GLN A 604 -23.87 -14.03 20.14
N VAL A 605 -23.53 -15.24 19.68
CA VAL A 605 -23.41 -16.43 20.55
C VAL A 605 -22.33 -16.23 21.60
N GLU A 606 -21.15 -15.73 21.22
CA GLU A 606 -20.05 -15.46 22.17
C GLU A 606 -20.46 -14.40 23.22
N GLN A 607 -21.08 -13.29 22.79
CA GLN A 607 -21.59 -12.27 23.70
C GLN A 607 -22.62 -12.84 24.69
N LEU A 608 -23.61 -13.59 24.19
CA LEU A 608 -24.65 -14.18 25.03
C LEU A 608 -24.09 -15.27 25.97
N ALA A 609 -23.16 -16.09 25.49
CA ALA A 609 -22.50 -17.11 26.29
C ALA A 609 -21.75 -16.50 27.49
N MET A 610 -20.99 -15.41 27.27
CA MET A 610 -20.32 -14.69 28.36
C MET A 610 -21.32 -14.10 29.36
N MET A 611 -22.45 -13.56 28.91
CA MET A 611 -23.49 -13.02 29.81
C MET A 611 -24.20 -14.12 30.62
N VAL A 612 -24.48 -15.29 30.02
CA VAL A 612 -25.00 -16.46 30.74
C VAL A 612 -23.98 -17.00 31.74
N TYR A 613 -22.68 -17.00 31.39
CA TYR A 613 -21.60 -17.41 32.28
C TYR A 613 -21.49 -16.53 33.53
N TYR A 614 -21.60 -15.20 33.36
CA TYR A 614 -21.62 -14.24 34.47
C TYR A 614 -22.98 -14.13 35.20
N GLY A 615 -24.00 -14.91 34.81
CA GLY A 615 -25.33 -14.85 35.42
C GLY A 615 -26.12 -13.56 35.13
N GLN A 616 -25.73 -12.81 34.09
CA GLN A 616 -26.45 -11.61 33.62
C GLN A 616 -27.67 -11.98 32.76
N LEU A 617 -27.72 -13.22 32.24
CA LEU A 617 -28.84 -13.79 31.51
C LEU A 617 -29.19 -15.16 32.07
N ASP A 618 -30.48 -15.44 32.18
CA ASP A 618 -31.02 -16.71 32.66
C ASP A 618 -32.24 -17.17 31.83
N ASP A 619 -32.77 -18.36 32.15
CA ASP A 619 -33.88 -18.98 31.42
C ASP A 619 -35.23 -18.25 31.59
N SER A 620 -35.30 -17.22 32.45
CA SER A 620 -36.47 -16.33 32.61
C SER A 620 -36.42 -15.10 31.67
N THR A 621 -35.25 -14.79 31.11
CA THR A 621 -35.07 -13.64 30.22
C THR A 621 -35.84 -13.82 28.90
N ASN A 622 -36.62 -12.82 28.50
CA ASN A 622 -37.35 -12.82 27.23
C ASN A 622 -36.41 -12.54 26.05
N MET A 623 -35.76 -13.58 25.54
CA MET A 623 -34.81 -13.49 24.43
C MET A 623 -35.41 -12.96 23.13
N ASN A 624 -36.71 -13.18 22.89
CA ASN A 624 -37.42 -12.68 21.71
C ASN A 624 -37.50 -11.15 21.66
N LYS A 625 -37.44 -10.47 22.81
CA LYS A 625 -37.38 -8.98 22.90
C LYS A 625 -36.00 -8.44 23.25
N TYR A 626 -35.07 -9.29 23.68
CA TYR A 626 -33.77 -8.90 24.27
C TYR A 626 -32.98 -7.91 23.40
N TRP A 627 -32.84 -8.17 22.10
CA TRP A 627 -32.09 -7.30 21.18
C TRP A 627 -32.75 -5.93 20.97
N CYS A 628 -34.09 -5.88 20.99
CA CYS A 628 -34.88 -4.68 20.75
C CYS A 628 -34.96 -3.72 21.97
N ILE A 629 -34.76 -4.26 23.18
CA ILE A 629 -34.78 -3.50 24.44
C ILE A 629 -33.39 -3.06 24.93
N LYS A 630 -32.30 -3.44 24.23
CA LYS A 630 -30.96 -2.96 24.58
C LYS A 630 -30.90 -1.43 24.48
N PRO A 631 -30.26 -0.73 25.44
CA PRO A 631 -30.03 0.73 25.36
C PRO A 631 -29.20 1.18 24.14
N THR A 632 -28.53 0.24 23.47
CA THR A 632 -27.73 0.46 22.25
C THR A 632 -28.52 0.31 20.95
N THR A 633 -29.81 -0.05 21.02
CA THR A 633 -30.63 -0.34 19.84
C THR A 633 -31.45 0.88 19.43
N TRP A 634 -31.26 1.33 18.19
CA TRP A 634 -31.93 2.48 17.59
C TRP A 634 -33.40 2.18 17.31
N LYS A 635 -34.32 3.10 17.64
CA LYS A 635 -35.77 2.90 17.42
C LYS A 635 -36.23 3.17 15.98
N THR A 636 -35.51 4.03 15.29
CA THR A 636 -35.69 4.38 13.88
C THR A 636 -34.33 4.39 13.20
N ARG A 637 -34.30 4.17 11.89
CA ARG A 637 -33.13 4.38 11.05
C ARG A 637 -33.37 5.59 10.16
N SER A 638 -32.45 6.55 10.18
CA SER A 638 -32.42 7.68 9.25
C SER A 638 -31.36 7.43 8.18
N GLU A 639 -31.70 7.60 6.90
CA GLU A 639 -30.71 7.49 5.80
C GLU A 639 -29.56 8.49 5.97
N LEU A 640 -29.81 9.66 6.55
CA LEU A 640 -28.79 10.68 6.83
C LEU A 640 -27.72 10.21 7.82
N ALA A 641 -28.08 9.34 8.77
CA ALA A 641 -27.17 8.83 9.79
C ALA A 641 -26.61 7.43 9.44
N PHE A 642 -27.35 6.62 8.69
CA PHE A 642 -27.09 5.19 8.46
C PHE A 642 -27.26 4.76 6.98
N ALA A 643 -26.80 5.57 6.04
CA ALA A 643 -26.85 5.26 4.61
C ALA A 643 -26.17 3.91 4.27
N LYS A 644 -26.83 3.08 3.44
CA LYS A 644 -26.34 1.76 2.96
C LYS A 644 -24.96 1.85 2.32
N ARG A 645 -24.73 2.88 1.50
CA ARG A 645 -23.37 3.33 1.15
C ARG A 645 -22.93 4.34 2.20
N LYS A 646 -21.99 3.97 3.07
CA LYS A 646 -21.31 4.93 3.97
C LYS A 646 -20.89 6.14 3.12
N PRO A 647 -21.39 7.37 3.37
CA PRO A 647 -21.00 8.51 2.56
C PRO A 647 -19.50 8.72 2.71
N GLU A 648 -18.84 9.20 1.65
CA GLU A 648 -17.42 9.50 1.72
C GLU A 648 -17.12 10.33 2.97
N HIS A 649 -16.21 9.83 3.80
CA HIS A 649 -15.75 10.57 4.97
C HIS A 649 -15.14 11.89 4.48
N ARG A 650 -15.85 13.00 4.70
CA ARG A 650 -15.43 14.35 4.30
C ARG A 650 -15.36 15.26 5.53
N TRP A 651 -14.46 16.23 5.44
CA TRP A 651 -14.19 17.23 6.48
C TRP A 651 -14.34 18.62 5.86
N ALA A 652 -14.86 19.56 6.64
CA ALA A 652 -14.92 20.98 6.27
C ALA A 652 -13.93 21.78 7.12
N ASN A 653 -13.23 22.74 6.50
CA ASN A 653 -12.38 23.70 7.20
C ASN A 653 -13.15 24.34 8.37
N PHE A 654 -12.58 24.28 9.57
CA PHE A 654 -13.14 24.94 10.75
C PHE A 654 -12.60 26.36 10.81
N ASP A 655 -13.43 27.35 10.50
CA ASP A 655 -13.05 28.76 10.63
C ASP A 655 -13.08 29.17 12.10
N ALA A 656 -11.92 29.53 12.64
CA ALA A 656 -11.78 29.96 14.03
C ALA A 656 -12.37 31.37 14.27
N SER A 657 -12.61 32.16 13.22
CA SER A 657 -13.15 33.52 13.29
C SER A 657 -14.69 33.60 13.24
N ALA A 658 -15.37 32.48 12.94
CA ALA A 658 -16.82 32.41 12.84
C ALA A 658 -17.53 32.03 14.16
N LEU A 659 -16.78 31.71 15.22
CA LEU A 659 -17.37 31.39 16.53
C LEU A 659 -17.82 32.67 17.25
N PRO A 660 -19.06 32.74 17.78
CA PRO A 660 -19.44 33.81 18.69
C PRO A 660 -18.55 33.78 19.94
N GLU A 661 -17.93 34.91 20.30
CA GLU A 661 -17.07 35.00 21.50
C GLU A 661 -17.89 34.82 22.79
N ASP A 662 -19.19 35.13 22.76
CA ASP A 662 -20.14 35.03 23.87
C ASP A 662 -21.27 34.01 23.58
N VAL A 663 -21.03 32.73 23.85
CA VAL A 663 -22.11 31.71 23.92
C VAL A 663 -22.44 31.43 25.39
N ASP A 664 -23.60 31.92 25.85
CA ASP A 664 -24.07 31.72 27.23
C ASP A 664 -24.56 30.28 27.45
N LEU A 665 -23.60 29.42 27.81
CA LEU A 665 -23.77 27.97 28.01
C LEU A 665 -24.43 27.67 29.36
N ALA A 666 -25.71 28.01 29.49
CA ALA A 666 -26.52 27.68 30.67
C ALA A 666 -26.59 26.15 30.90
N ALA A 667 -26.61 25.74 32.17
CA ALA A 667 -26.43 24.35 32.60
C ALA A 667 -27.62 23.39 32.34
N GLN A 668 -28.37 23.56 31.25
CA GLN A 668 -29.59 22.78 30.93
C GLN A 668 -29.67 22.25 29.48
N ASP A 669 -28.59 22.29 28.72
CA ASP A 669 -28.57 21.75 27.35
C ASP A 669 -28.29 20.24 27.31
N GLN A 670 -28.95 19.55 26.38
CA GLN A 670 -28.81 18.09 26.23
C GLN A 670 -27.52 17.71 25.47
N TYR A 671 -27.04 18.57 24.56
CA TYR A 671 -25.85 18.33 23.74
C TYR A 671 -24.93 19.57 23.60
N PRO A 672 -24.47 20.21 24.70
CA PRO A 672 -23.67 21.46 24.65
C PRO A 672 -22.29 21.30 23.96
N PHE A 673 -21.83 20.07 23.75
CA PHE A 673 -20.56 19.76 23.07
C PHE A 673 -20.74 19.39 21.58
N VAL A 674 -21.95 19.55 21.03
CA VAL A 674 -22.27 19.38 19.61
C VAL A 674 -22.48 20.74 18.96
N HIS A 675 -21.71 20.99 17.90
CA HIS A 675 -21.77 22.18 17.07
C HIS A 675 -22.17 21.79 15.64
N VAL A 676 -23.28 22.35 15.17
CA VAL A 676 -23.86 22.11 13.85
C VAL A 676 -23.73 23.39 13.02
N THR A 677 -23.10 23.31 11.86
CA THR A 677 -22.99 24.44 10.92
C THR A 677 -23.66 24.08 9.61
N VAL A 678 -24.59 24.91 9.15
CA VAL A 678 -25.17 24.82 7.80
C VAL A 678 -24.29 25.66 6.87
N ARG A 679 -23.77 25.07 5.78
CA ARG A 679 -22.97 25.78 4.77
C ARG A 679 -23.64 25.79 3.41
N GLY A 680 -23.66 26.97 2.78
CA GLY A 680 -24.22 27.19 1.45
C GLY A 680 -25.75 27.07 1.40
N HIS A 681 -26.31 26.96 0.19
CA HIS A 681 -27.76 26.93 0.00
C HIS A 681 -28.34 25.54 0.32
N VAL A 682 -28.91 25.39 1.51
CA VAL A 682 -29.80 24.28 1.87
C VAL A 682 -31.25 24.69 1.55
N ARG A 683 -32.14 23.73 1.27
CA ARG A 683 -33.57 24.00 1.03
C ARG A 683 -34.24 24.54 2.30
N ASP A 684 -35.18 25.48 2.15
CA ASP A 684 -35.86 26.13 3.28
C ASP A 684 -36.51 25.11 4.24
N ALA A 685 -37.21 24.10 3.72
CA ALA A 685 -37.82 23.04 4.52
C ALA A 685 -36.79 22.27 5.37
N ALA A 686 -35.58 22.04 4.84
CA ALA A 686 -34.50 21.38 5.57
C ALA A 686 -33.85 22.33 6.59
N LEU A 687 -33.72 23.62 6.29
CA LEU A 687 -33.23 24.62 7.24
C LEU A 687 -34.19 24.79 8.43
N GLU A 688 -35.51 24.83 8.18
CA GLU A 688 -36.53 24.88 9.24
C GLU A 688 -36.54 23.60 10.08
N ALA A 689 -36.37 22.42 9.48
CA ALA A 689 -36.21 21.17 10.23
C ALA A 689 -34.98 21.20 11.18
N ILE A 690 -33.85 21.79 10.76
CA ILE A 690 -32.66 21.96 11.61
C ILE A 690 -32.94 22.95 12.76
N LYS A 691 -33.58 24.10 12.50
CA LYS A 691 -33.95 25.07 13.55
C LYS A 691 -34.92 24.45 14.57
N ALA A 692 -35.92 23.70 14.11
CA ALA A 692 -36.86 22.99 14.99
C ALA A 692 -36.18 21.86 15.79
N ALA A 693 -35.18 21.18 15.21
CA ALA A 693 -34.36 20.22 15.95
C ALA A 693 -33.46 20.92 16.98
N GLN A 694 -32.91 22.10 16.67
CA GLN A 694 -32.07 22.87 17.58
C GLN A 694 -32.84 23.29 18.84
N SER A 695 -34.06 23.82 18.69
CA SER A 695 -34.88 24.26 19.83
C SER A 695 -35.32 23.12 20.75
N THR A 696 -35.39 21.89 20.22
CA THR A 696 -35.86 20.70 20.97
C THR A 696 -34.72 19.83 21.52
N ALA A 697 -33.60 19.69 20.80
CA ALA A 697 -32.45 18.88 21.22
C ALA A 697 -31.31 19.71 21.84
N ARG A 698 -31.36 21.04 21.82
CA ARG A 698 -30.42 21.95 22.50
C ARG A 698 -28.94 21.65 22.16
N PHE A 699 -28.61 21.88 20.90
CA PHE A 699 -27.25 21.94 20.35
C PHE A 699 -26.95 23.34 19.82
N VAL A 700 -25.66 23.66 19.57
CA VAL A 700 -25.27 24.95 18.98
C VAL A 700 -25.41 24.89 17.47
N LEU A 701 -26.10 25.87 16.88
CA LEU A 701 -26.36 25.98 15.44
C LEU A 701 -25.81 27.29 14.88
N ASP A 702 -25.06 27.19 13.79
CA ASP A 702 -24.61 28.31 12.98
C ASP A 702 -25.03 28.13 11.50
N VAL A 703 -25.24 29.23 10.78
CA VAL A 703 -25.71 29.24 9.38
C VAL A 703 -24.82 30.17 8.57
N VAL A 704 -23.82 29.59 7.90
CA VAL A 704 -22.81 30.32 7.14
C VAL A 704 -23.23 30.39 5.66
N ALA A 705 -23.65 31.58 5.23
CA ALA A 705 -24.00 31.90 3.85
C ALA A 705 -22.75 32.07 2.95
N ASP A 706 -21.91 31.03 2.91
CA ASP A 706 -20.68 30.99 2.13
C ASP A 706 -20.90 30.22 0.81
N ALA A 707 -20.38 30.79 -0.29
CA ALA A 707 -20.59 30.32 -1.66
C ALA A 707 -19.61 29.20 -2.10
N THR A 708 -18.95 28.55 -1.15
CA THR A 708 -17.97 27.49 -1.42
C THR A 708 -18.59 26.18 -1.90
N THR A 709 -17.75 25.32 -2.49
CA THR A 709 -18.14 24.03 -3.08
C THR A 709 -18.57 22.95 -2.06
N ASP A 710 -18.60 23.27 -0.76
CA ASP A 710 -18.92 22.40 0.38
C ASP A 710 -20.33 22.67 0.95
N GLN A 711 -21.36 22.57 0.11
CA GLN A 711 -22.77 22.71 0.55
C GLN A 711 -23.22 21.50 1.39
N GLY A 712 -23.83 21.73 2.55
CA GLY A 712 -24.34 20.66 3.42
C GLY A 712 -24.42 21.02 4.91
N ILE A 713 -24.57 19.98 5.74
CA ILE A 713 -24.55 20.08 7.22
C ILE A 713 -23.18 19.63 7.72
N VAL A 714 -22.58 20.40 8.63
CA VAL A 714 -21.31 20.07 9.29
C VAL A 714 -21.55 19.82 10.77
N VAL A 715 -21.15 18.67 11.31
CA VAL A 715 -21.26 18.35 12.75
C VAL A 715 -19.85 18.16 13.33
N ASN A 716 -19.37 19.08 14.18
CA ASN A 716 -18.00 19.11 14.71
C ASN A 716 -16.94 18.73 13.62
N GLY A 717 -16.93 19.45 12.50
CA GLY A 717 -16.02 19.22 11.37
C GLY A 717 -16.39 18.10 10.37
N LYS A 718 -17.36 17.22 10.69
CA LYS A 718 -17.85 16.18 9.75
C LYS A 718 -18.85 16.77 8.77
N LEU A 719 -18.49 16.83 7.49
CA LEU A 719 -19.36 17.32 6.41
C LEU A 719 -20.28 16.21 5.90
N ILE A 720 -21.57 16.52 5.80
CA ILE A 720 -22.63 15.65 5.28
C ILE A 720 -23.26 16.35 4.09
N ARG A 721 -23.04 15.78 2.89
CA ARG A 721 -23.58 16.22 1.60
C ARG A 721 -24.80 15.38 1.21
N HIS A 722 -25.51 15.79 0.16
CA HIS A 722 -26.67 15.08 -0.41
C HIS A 722 -27.81 14.88 0.60
N LEU A 723 -28.29 15.99 1.18
CA LEU A 723 -29.45 15.98 2.06
C LEU A 723 -30.70 15.48 1.30
N PRO A 724 -31.55 14.64 1.92
CA PRO A 724 -32.72 14.05 1.28
C PRO A 724 -33.72 15.11 0.81
N ALA A 725 -34.65 14.70 -0.06
CA ALA A 725 -35.69 15.58 -0.63
C ALA A 725 -36.51 16.27 0.46
N GLU A 726 -36.93 15.47 1.43
CA GLU A 726 -37.66 15.85 2.63
C GLU A 726 -36.81 15.40 3.82
N MET A 727 -36.55 16.30 4.77
CA MET A 727 -35.75 16.02 5.96
C MET A 727 -36.58 16.36 7.19
N THR A 728 -36.77 15.38 8.08
CA THR A 728 -37.59 15.57 9.27
C THR A 728 -36.77 16.12 10.43
N VAL A 729 -37.48 16.66 11.43
CA VAL A 729 -36.86 17.08 12.70
C VAL A 729 -36.18 15.90 13.41
N ASP A 730 -36.74 14.69 13.30
CA ASP A 730 -36.22 13.51 13.97
C ASP A 730 -35.02 12.88 13.25
N ASP A 731 -34.87 13.09 11.94
CA ASP A 731 -33.62 12.78 11.21
C ASP A 731 -32.44 13.58 11.78
N VAL A 732 -32.62 14.89 11.96
CA VAL A 732 -31.57 15.79 12.49
C VAL A 732 -31.23 15.43 13.94
N LYS A 733 -32.23 15.12 14.78
CA LYS A 733 -32.00 14.63 16.15
C LYS A 733 -31.25 13.31 16.15
N THR A 734 -31.63 12.36 15.28
CA THR A 734 -30.98 11.06 15.17
C THR A 734 -29.52 11.23 14.76
N LEU A 735 -29.24 12.07 13.77
CA LEU A 735 -27.89 12.40 13.33
C LEU A 735 -27.03 13.00 14.46
N VAL A 736 -27.53 14.02 15.17
CA VAL A 736 -26.85 14.64 16.31
C VAL A 736 -26.56 13.63 17.42
N HIS A 737 -27.55 12.78 17.74
CA HIS A 737 -27.40 11.75 18.78
C HIS A 737 -26.38 10.67 18.37
N VAL A 738 -26.40 10.22 17.11
CA VAL A 738 -25.45 9.21 16.59
C VAL A 738 -24.02 9.75 16.63
N GLU A 739 -23.79 10.99 16.18
CA GLU A 739 -22.47 11.64 16.26
C GLU A 739 -22.01 11.83 17.71
N TRP A 740 -22.93 12.19 18.61
CA TRP A 740 -22.64 12.25 20.04
C TRP A 740 -22.19 10.89 20.58
N VAL A 741 -22.97 9.83 20.39
CA VAL A 741 -22.70 8.50 20.99
C VAL A 741 -21.44 7.84 20.39
N ARG A 742 -21.25 7.91 19.07
CA ARG A 742 -20.14 7.21 18.39
C ARG A 742 -18.80 7.92 18.52
N ARG A 743 -18.79 9.25 18.45
CA ARG A 743 -17.55 10.04 18.32
C ARG A 743 -17.36 10.97 19.50
N LEU A 744 -18.26 11.92 19.70
CA LEU A 744 -17.99 13.06 20.59
C LEU A 744 -17.99 12.67 22.08
N LYS A 745 -18.89 11.79 22.51
CA LYS A 745 -18.89 11.23 23.86
C LYS A 745 -17.64 10.40 24.13
N GLN A 746 -17.17 9.62 23.16
CA GLN A 746 -15.97 8.78 23.30
C GLN A 746 -14.68 9.62 23.31
N LEU A 747 -14.60 10.69 22.50
CA LEU A 747 -13.55 11.70 22.58
C LEU A 747 -13.55 12.37 23.96
N ARG A 748 -14.72 12.77 24.47
CA ARG A 748 -14.86 13.44 25.77
C ARG A 748 -14.39 12.58 26.95
N LEU A 749 -14.44 11.25 26.84
CA LEU A 749 -13.90 10.34 27.86
C LEU A 749 -12.35 10.27 27.87
N SER A 750 -11.67 10.86 26.87
CA SER A 750 -10.22 11.04 26.90
C SER A 750 -9.82 11.99 28.02
N PRO A 751 -8.80 11.67 28.85
CA PRO A 751 -8.33 12.55 29.94
C PRO A 751 -8.05 13.99 29.49
N THR A 752 -7.54 14.17 28.27
CA THR A 752 -7.23 15.48 27.67
C THR A 752 -8.49 16.27 27.29
N CYS A 753 -9.58 15.60 26.91
CA CYS A 753 -10.83 16.24 26.51
C CYS A 753 -11.81 16.50 27.68
N VAL A 754 -11.68 15.79 28.81
CA VAL A 754 -12.54 15.99 30.00
C VAL A 754 -12.46 17.44 30.50
N ALA A 755 -11.28 18.05 30.43
CA ALA A 755 -11.01 19.41 30.92
C ALA A 755 -11.31 20.53 29.91
N MET A 756 -11.74 20.21 28.68
CA MET A 756 -11.99 21.21 27.63
C MET A 756 -13.38 21.85 27.76
N ASP A 757 -13.43 23.17 27.61
CA ASP A 757 -14.64 23.94 27.32
C ASP A 757 -15.25 23.54 25.95
N PRO A 758 -16.54 23.82 25.68
CA PRO A 758 -17.16 23.40 24.43
C PRO A 758 -16.49 23.97 23.16
N PRO A 759 -16.17 25.28 23.05
CA PRO A 759 -15.41 25.82 21.91
C PRO A 759 -14.08 25.10 21.62
N THR A 760 -13.24 24.88 22.64
CA THR A 760 -11.99 24.12 22.51
C THR A 760 -12.25 22.67 22.10
N PHE A 761 -13.29 22.03 22.65
CA PHE A 761 -13.68 20.68 22.28
C PHE A 761 -14.20 20.56 20.84
N TRP A 762 -14.97 21.53 20.33
CA TRP A 762 -15.43 21.55 18.92
C TRP A 762 -14.24 21.60 17.96
N LYS A 763 -13.26 22.45 18.25
CA LYS A 763 -11.99 22.57 17.51
C LYS A 763 -11.20 21.26 17.53
N ALA A 764 -10.98 20.68 18.71
CA ALA A 764 -10.23 19.43 18.88
C ALA A 764 -10.92 18.22 18.20
N SER A 765 -12.25 18.11 18.31
CA SER A 765 -13.03 17.02 17.68
C SER A 765 -13.16 17.17 16.15
N SER A 766 -13.07 18.39 15.62
CA SER A 766 -12.92 18.66 14.18
C SER A 766 -11.55 18.22 13.65
N LEU A 767 -10.47 18.56 14.36
CA LEU A 767 -9.10 18.14 14.01
C LEU A 767 -8.94 16.60 14.03
N TRP A 768 -9.54 15.94 15.02
CA TRP A 768 -9.62 14.47 15.07
C TRP A 768 -10.35 13.89 13.86
N TRP A 769 -11.46 14.51 13.42
CA TRP A 769 -12.18 14.06 12.24
C TRP A 769 -11.37 14.24 10.95
N LYS A 770 -10.63 15.34 10.77
CA LYS A 770 -9.70 15.51 9.63
C LYS A 770 -8.72 14.33 9.56
N ASN A 771 -8.11 13.96 10.69
CA ASN A 771 -7.21 12.82 10.76
C ASN A 771 -7.91 11.48 10.48
N HIS A 772 -9.11 11.24 11.02
CA HIS A 772 -9.88 10.02 10.76
C HIS A 772 -10.30 9.88 9.28
N VAL A 773 -10.67 10.99 8.63
CA VAL A 773 -10.92 11.05 7.18
C VAL A 773 -9.68 10.67 6.38
N ALA A 774 -8.52 11.24 6.72
CA ALA A 774 -7.24 10.95 6.07
C ALA A 774 -6.82 9.48 6.27
N ALA A 775 -7.05 8.92 7.46
CA ALA A 775 -6.86 7.50 7.74
C ALA A 775 -7.74 6.61 6.85
N LYS A 776 -9.06 6.87 6.81
CA LYS A 776 -10.03 6.05 6.06
C LYS A 776 -9.82 6.06 4.54
N LYS A 777 -9.28 7.14 3.96
CA LYS A 777 -8.90 7.16 2.53
C LYS A 777 -7.83 6.13 2.18
N ASN A 778 -6.99 5.75 3.15
CA ASN A 778 -5.85 4.86 2.94
C ASN A 778 -6.16 3.40 3.31
N GLU A 779 -7.10 3.15 4.22
CA GLU A 779 -7.45 1.80 4.74
C GLU A 779 -7.93 0.80 3.67
N ASN A 780 -8.42 1.26 2.50
CA ASN A 780 -8.81 0.36 1.41
C ASN A 780 -7.62 -0.30 0.70
N GLY A 781 -6.37 0.07 1.04
CA GLY A 781 -5.16 -0.45 0.39
C GLY A 781 -4.21 -1.19 1.32
N PHE A 782 -3.53 -2.20 0.76
CA PHE A 782 -2.44 -2.97 1.38
C PHE A 782 -1.24 -2.15 1.90
N ARG A 783 -1.25 -0.81 1.70
CA ARG A 783 -0.09 0.07 1.83
C ARG A 783 -0.08 0.95 3.07
N SER A 784 -1.24 1.20 3.70
CA SER A 784 -1.28 1.79 5.03
C SER A 784 -1.57 0.73 6.08
N GLY A 785 -0.83 0.74 7.19
CA GLY A 785 -1.33 0.13 8.42
C GLY A 785 -2.64 0.78 8.85
N PRO A 786 -3.36 0.23 9.84
CA PRO A 786 -4.57 0.85 10.37
C PRO A 786 -4.28 2.32 10.69
N GLY A 787 -5.01 3.24 10.03
CA GLY A 787 -4.72 4.68 10.13
C GLY A 787 -5.10 5.29 11.50
N HIS A 788 -5.60 4.44 12.39
CA HIS A 788 -5.77 4.67 13.80
C HIS A 788 -4.41 4.99 14.45
N ARG A 789 -4.34 6.14 15.13
CA ARG A 789 -3.19 6.47 15.95
C ARG A 789 -3.32 5.79 17.30
N MET A 790 -2.18 5.44 17.88
CA MET A 790 -2.05 4.99 19.26
C MET A 790 -0.78 5.57 19.86
N ASN A 791 -0.75 5.78 21.17
CA ASN A 791 0.50 6.11 21.84
C ASN A 791 1.43 4.87 21.80
N PRO A 792 2.60 4.92 21.15
CA PRO A 792 3.49 3.76 21.07
C PRO A 792 3.99 3.32 22.45
N PHE A 793 4.06 4.24 23.43
CA PHE A 793 4.47 3.93 24.80
C PHE A 793 3.40 3.14 25.59
N ASP A 794 2.17 3.02 25.06
CA ASP A 794 1.17 2.04 25.53
C ASP A 794 1.53 0.61 25.08
N ILE A 795 2.57 0.40 24.27
CA ILE A 795 3.14 -0.91 23.91
C ILE A 795 4.57 -1.06 24.46
N VAL A 796 5.38 -0.01 24.49
CA VAL A 796 6.84 -0.08 24.74
C VAL A 796 7.31 0.87 25.86
N SER A 797 8.33 0.49 26.64
CA SER A 797 8.94 1.35 27.68
C SER A 797 10.34 1.80 27.25
N CYS A 798 10.70 3.03 27.58
CA CYS A 798 11.91 3.68 27.08
C CYS A 798 12.96 3.95 28.18
N ASP A 799 12.65 3.56 29.41
CA ASP A 799 13.44 3.86 30.61
C ASP A 799 14.73 3.02 30.70
N LYS A 800 15.69 3.44 31.53
CA LYS A 800 16.81 2.60 32.00
C LYS A 800 17.62 1.90 30.88
N GLY A 801 17.87 2.60 29.76
CA GLY A 801 18.69 2.09 28.65
C GLY A 801 17.96 1.22 27.62
N LYS A 802 16.62 1.18 27.67
CA LYS A 802 15.77 0.44 26.71
C LYS A 802 15.68 1.10 25.31
N CYS A 803 16.19 2.31 25.16
CA CYS A 803 16.08 3.15 23.96
C CYS A 803 17.38 3.88 23.62
N LEU A 804 17.49 4.26 22.35
CA LEU A 804 18.27 5.39 21.87
C LEU A 804 17.29 6.51 21.49
N THR A 805 17.32 7.65 22.19
CA THR A 805 16.47 8.81 21.91
C THR A 805 17.32 9.97 21.41
N VAL A 806 17.00 10.50 20.24
CA VAL A 806 17.61 11.70 19.66
C VAL A 806 16.56 12.81 19.62
N PRO A 807 16.72 13.88 20.42
CA PRO A 807 15.74 14.96 20.51
C PRO A 807 15.75 15.83 19.25
N ALA A 808 14.64 16.53 19.01
CA ALA A 808 14.58 17.59 18.01
C ALA A 808 15.45 18.79 18.44
N ALA A 809 15.99 19.52 17.48
CA ALA A 809 16.75 20.75 17.72
C ALA A 809 15.79 21.95 17.75
N THR A 810 15.18 22.21 18.91
CA THR A 810 14.34 23.39 19.15
C THR A 810 15.16 24.60 19.59
N GLU A 811 14.82 25.79 19.08
CA GLU A 811 15.47 27.05 19.49
C GLU A 811 14.95 27.57 20.85
N SER A 812 13.79 27.11 21.30
CA SER A 812 13.30 27.27 22.67
C SER A 812 13.86 26.15 23.57
N GLY A 813 14.73 26.51 24.50
CA GLY A 813 15.25 25.62 25.56
C GLY A 813 14.24 25.32 26.68
N GLY A 814 12.97 25.17 26.35
CA GLY A 814 11.91 24.74 27.26
C GLY A 814 11.76 23.22 27.20
N THR A 815 11.74 22.55 28.35
CA THR A 815 11.66 21.08 28.45
C THR A 815 10.29 20.48 28.10
N ASP A 816 9.28 21.31 27.85
CA ASP A 816 7.87 20.92 27.85
C ASP A 816 7.18 20.99 26.47
N ASP A 817 7.85 21.52 25.43
CA ASP A 817 7.30 21.59 24.07
C ASP A 817 7.50 20.28 23.30
N LEU A 818 6.39 19.61 22.93
CA LEU A 818 6.41 18.40 22.10
C LEU A 818 6.92 18.73 20.68
N PRO A 819 7.86 17.97 20.10
CA PRO A 819 8.31 18.18 18.73
C PRO A 819 7.16 18.02 17.72
N VAL A 820 7.27 18.71 16.58
CA VAL A 820 6.27 18.64 15.49
C VAL A 820 6.10 17.20 15.01
N VAL A 821 7.19 16.44 14.94
CA VAL A 821 7.15 15.00 14.66
C VAL A 821 8.00 14.19 15.65
N GLN A 822 7.40 13.13 16.16
CA GLN A 822 8.06 12.07 16.91
C GLN A 822 7.99 10.76 16.10
N LEU A 823 9.16 10.31 15.62
CA LEU A 823 9.32 8.98 15.03
C LEU A 823 9.75 7.99 16.11
N VAL A 824 8.95 6.96 16.35
CA VAL A 824 9.27 5.87 17.29
C VAL A 824 9.45 4.58 16.49
N ALA A 825 10.61 3.94 16.59
CA ALA A 825 10.96 2.73 15.85
C ALA A 825 11.33 1.62 16.83
N LEU A 826 10.45 0.63 16.96
CA LEU A 826 10.74 -0.60 17.69
C LEU A 826 11.53 -1.53 16.77
N LEU A 827 12.78 -1.86 17.09
CA LEU A 827 13.69 -2.57 16.19
C LEU A 827 14.57 -3.58 16.92
N ASN A 828 14.74 -4.77 16.31
CA ASN A 828 15.88 -5.64 16.59
C ASN A 828 17.14 -5.05 15.91
N PRO A 829 18.18 -4.65 16.67
CA PRO A 829 19.40 -4.02 16.16
C PRO A 829 20.38 -4.99 15.47
N VAL A 830 19.95 -6.21 15.13
CA VAL A 830 20.70 -7.21 14.36
C VAL A 830 19.87 -7.71 13.16
N SER A 831 18.81 -6.99 12.79
CA SER A 831 17.90 -7.39 11.71
C SER A 831 18.24 -6.72 10.36
N THR A 832 17.89 -7.41 9.26
CA THR A 832 17.88 -6.83 7.90
C THR A 832 16.99 -5.59 7.79
N ASN A 833 15.94 -5.50 8.61
CA ASN A 833 15.07 -4.34 8.67
C ASN A 833 15.78 -3.12 9.30
N ALA A 834 16.67 -3.34 10.27
CA ALA A 834 17.49 -2.28 10.85
C ALA A 834 18.48 -1.68 9.83
N GLN A 835 19.08 -2.51 8.94
CA GLN A 835 19.93 -2.05 7.82
C GLN A 835 19.25 -0.99 6.94
N ARG A 836 17.92 -1.05 6.86
CA ARG A 836 17.08 -0.23 5.99
C ARG A 836 16.49 0.97 6.71
N LEU A 837 15.95 0.74 7.91
CA LEU A 837 15.24 1.75 8.68
C LEU A 837 16.18 2.72 9.38
N VAL A 838 17.35 2.27 9.86
CA VAL A 838 18.27 3.15 10.59
C VAL A 838 18.85 4.27 9.70
N PRO A 839 19.40 4.00 8.49
CA PRO A 839 19.86 5.08 7.60
C PRO A 839 18.72 6.02 7.17
N LEU A 840 17.50 5.49 7.02
CA LEU A 840 16.32 6.27 6.67
C LEU A 840 15.92 7.25 7.79
N LEU A 841 15.90 6.80 9.05
CA LEU A 841 15.63 7.64 10.21
C LEU A 841 16.75 8.68 10.44
N GLN A 842 18.00 8.29 10.20
CA GLN A 842 19.18 9.16 10.29
C GLN A 842 19.08 10.33 9.30
N GLU A 843 18.76 10.05 8.04
CA GLU A 843 18.63 11.08 7.01
C GLU A 843 17.48 12.06 7.30
N VAL A 844 16.31 11.54 7.66
CA VAL A 844 15.13 12.37 7.99
C VAL A 844 15.41 13.28 9.19
N HIS A 845 16.03 12.76 10.25
CA HIS A 845 16.39 13.56 11.42
C HIS A 845 17.46 14.62 11.10
N ARG A 846 18.46 14.29 10.27
CA ARG A 846 19.51 15.23 9.85
C ARG A 846 18.96 16.36 8.98
N ALA A 847 18.01 16.04 8.09
CA ALA A 847 17.41 17.01 7.18
C ALA A 847 16.34 17.90 7.86
N LEU A 848 15.63 17.39 8.86
CA LEU A 848 14.47 18.04 9.47
C LEU A 848 14.67 18.22 11.00
N PRO A 849 15.25 19.36 11.45
CA PRO A 849 15.54 19.64 12.86
C PRO A 849 14.38 19.47 13.85
N TYR A 850 13.13 19.62 13.41
CA TYR A 850 11.92 19.47 14.23
C TYR A 850 11.44 18.02 14.39
N VAL A 851 12.14 17.04 13.80
CA VAL A 851 11.84 15.61 13.90
C VAL A 851 12.70 14.98 14.99
N SER A 852 12.07 14.42 16.00
CA SER A 852 12.73 13.56 17.00
C SER A 852 12.67 12.09 16.60
N VAL A 853 13.70 11.31 16.94
CA VAL A 853 13.78 9.87 16.66
C VAL A 853 14.03 9.09 17.95
N THR A 854 13.19 8.10 18.22
CA THR A 854 13.34 7.16 19.34
C THR A 854 13.43 5.74 18.80
N VAL A 855 14.59 5.11 18.91
CA VAL A 855 14.78 3.69 18.59
C VAL A 855 14.64 2.88 19.87
N VAL A 856 13.65 1.99 19.92
CA VAL A 856 13.38 1.10 21.04
C VAL A 856 13.94 -0.28 20.74
N TRP A 857 14.77 -0.80 21.65
CA TRP A 857 15.49 -2.05 21.42
C TRP A 857 14.62 -3.29 21.66
N LEU A 858 14.61 -4.21 20.69
CA LEU A 858 14.12 -5.59 20.87
C LEU A 858 15.28 -6.59 20.92
N ALA A 859 15.45 -7.26 22.07
CA ALA A 859 16.26 -8.46 22.17
C ALA A 859 15.41 -9.71 21.89
N LEU A 860 15.23 -10.02 20.61
CA LEU A 860 14.68 -11.31 20.17
C LEU A 860 15.83 -12.30 19.94
N PRO A 861 15.74 -13.55 20.43
CA PRO A 861 16.70 -14.58 20.06
C PRO A 861 16.65 -14.80 18.54
N VAL A 862 17.80 -15.08 17.94
CA VAL A 862 17.94 -15.22 16.48
C VAL A 862 17.30 -16.53 16.01
N THR A 863 15.98 -16.50 15.83
CA THR A 863 15.26 -17.61 15.21
C THR A 863 15.60 -17.67 13.72
N LYS A 864 16.13 -18.82 13.27
CA LYS A 864 16.33 -19.13 11.85
C LYS A 864 14.97 -19.13 11.14
N GLY A 865 14.56 -17.99 10.58
CA GLY A 865 13.27 -17.87 9.88
C GLY A 865 12.75 -16.47 9.56
N ALA A 866 13.30 -15.39 10.16
CA ALA A 866 12.84 -14.04 9.88
C ALA A 866 13.17 -13.59 8.44
N ARG A 867 12.20 -13.66 7.53
CA ARG A 867 12.34 -13.24 6.13
C ARG A 867 12.44 -11.70 6.06
N PRO A 868 13.42 -11.12 5.37
CA PRO A 868 13.30 -9.74 4.92
C PRO A 868 12.13 -9.63 3.94
N GLN A 869 11.10 -8.88 4.31
CA GLN A 869 10.05 -8.47 3.37
C GLN A 869 10.61 -7.34 2.51
N SER A 870 10.55 -7.50 1.19
CA SER A 870 11.13 -6.55 0.24
C SER A 870 10.31 -5.27 0.12
N VAL A 871 11.02 -4.18 -0.18
CA VAL A 871 10.55 -2.79 -0.13
C VAL A 871 9.49 -2.49 -1.19
N LEU A 872 8.56 -1.63 -0.82
CA LEU A 872 7.54 -1.13 -1.72
C LEU A 872 7.86 0.28 -2.21
N VAL A 873 7.40 0.54 -3.42
CA VAL A 873 7.23 1.85 -4.00
C VAL A 873 5.73 1.91 -4.48
N ASP A 874 4.97 2.99 -4.14
CA ASP A 874 3.55 3.47 -4.35
C ASP A 874 3.05 4.69 -5.31
N SER A 875 3.56 5.99 -5.38
CA SER A 875 3.72 7.07 -6.47
C SER A 875 5.19 7.56 -6.95
N PHE A 876 5.81 7.15 -8.10
CA PHE A 876 7.28 6.77 -8.38
C PHE A 876 7.60 5.42 -7.78
N LEU A 877 7.55 5.43 -6.47
CA LEU A 877 6.47 4.73 -5.85
C LEU A 877 5.47 3.98 -6.91
N GLY A 878 4.50 4.54 -7.70
CA GLY A 878 3.44 3.83 -8.53
C GLY A 878 2.09 4.61 -8.81
N VAL A 879 0.89 3.96 -8.80
CA VAL A 879 -0.53 4.44 -8.53
C VAL A 879 -1.39 3.23 -8.08
N THR A 880 -2.37 3.38 -7.16
CA THR A 880 -3.31 2.28 -6.76
C THR A 880 -4.76 2.59 -7.13
N LEU A 881 -5.49 1.64 -7.73
CA LEU A 881 -6.87 1.81 -8.19
C LEU A 881 -7.80 0.76 -7.55
N TYR A 882 -9.01 1.19 -7.17
CA TYR A 882 -10.11 0.32 -6.72
C TYR A 882 -11.30 0.45 -7.68
N PRO A 883 -11.19 -0.05 -8.93
CA PRO A 883 -12.25 0.08 -9.91
C PRO A 883 -13.50 -0.68 -9.45
N THR A 884 -14.63 0.02 -9.35
CA THR A 884 -15.93 -0.61 -9.12
C THR A 884 -16.53 -0.99 -10.47
N VAL A 885 -16.80 -2.28 -10.67
CA VAL A 885 -17.38 -2.80 -11.92
C VAL A 885 -18.74 -3.43 -11.59
N HIS A 886 -19.77 -3.06 -12.36
CA HIS A 886 -21.12 -3.62 -12.22
C HIS A 886 -21.43 -4.50 -13.43
N LYS A 887 -22.01 -5.69 -13.20
CA LYS A 887 -22.58 -6.50 -14.29
C LYS A 887 -23.75 -5.72 -14.93
N ARG A 888 -23.93 -5.85 -16.24
CA ARG A 888 -25.09 -5.27 -16.94
C ARG A 888 -26.35 -6.04 -16.55
N ALA A 889 -27.48 -5.34 -16.43
CA ALA A 889 -28.77 -5.95 -16.12
C ALA A 889 -29.10 -7.08 -17.10
N GLY A 890 -29.50 -8.24 -16.59
CA GLY A 890 -29.79 -9.45 -17.37
C GLY A 890 -28.55 -10.23 -17.84
N LYS A 891 -27.36 -9.91 -17.32
CA LYS A 891 -26.10 -10.65 -17.55
C LYS A 891 -25.42 -11.07 -16.25
N GLU A 892 -26.19 -11.23 -15.18
CA GLU A 892 -25.68 -11.50 -13.84
C GLU A 892 -25.00 -12.88 -13.73
N ASP A 893 -25.44 -13.85 -14.51
CA ASP A 893 -24.92 -15.23 -14.47
C ASP A 893 -23.76 -15.48 -15.46
N MET A 894 -23.45 -14.52 -16.33
CA MET A 894 -22.30 -14.62 -17.24
C MET A 894 -20.99 -14.32 -16.48
N THR A 895 -19.94 -15.10 -16.72
CA THR A 895 -18.56 -14.67 -16.39
C THR A 895 -17.93 -13.93 -17.58
N VAL A 896 -16.84 -13.19 -17.32
CA VAL A 896 -16.07 -12.48 -18.37
C VAL A 896 -15.24 -13.45 -19.23
N LEU A 897 -15.07 -14.69 -18.77
CA LEU A 897 -14.27 -15.73 -19.44
C LEU A 897 -15.12 -16.73 -20.22
N ASP A 898 -16.45 -16.71 -20.02
CA ASP A 898 -17.42 -17.46 -20.83
C ASP A 898 -17.69 -16.72 -22.15
N GLU A 899 -16.73 -16.76 -23.07
CA GLU A 899 -17.08 -16.61 -24.48
C GLU A 899 -17.62 -17.95 -24.99
N ASP A 900 -18.93 -17.97 -25.27
CA ASP A 900 -19.47 -18.80 -26.35
C ASP A 900 -18.58 -18.57 -27.57
N ARG A 901 -17.72 -19.55 -27.92
CA ARG A 901 -16.94 -19.49 -29.15
C ARG A 901 -17.91 -19.19 -30.28
N PRO A 902 -17.78 -18.07 -31.01
CA PRO A 902 -18.51 -17.92 -32.26
C PRO A 902 -18.13 -19.14 -33.09
N GLN A 903 -19.13 -19.94 -33.52
CA GLN A 903 -18.88 -21.00 -34.49
C GLN A 903 -18.07 -20.37 -35.62
N GLN A 904 -16.88 -20.93 -35.90
CA GLN A 904 -15.93 -20.36 -36.85
C GLN A 904 -16.69 -19.83 -38.05
N SER A 905 -16.70 -18.51 -38.22
CA SER A 905 -17.43 -17.91 -39.31
C SER A 905 -16.87 -18.50 -40.59
N TRP A 906 -17.73 -19.11 -41.41
CA TRP A 906 -17.31 -19.77 -42.64
C TRP A 906 -16.50 -18.81 -43.55
N TRP A 907 -16.74 -17.50 -43.43
CA TRP A 907 -15.92 -16.45 -44.02
C TRP A 907 -14.45 -16.44 -43.57
N GLN A 908 -14.13 -16.75 -42.30
CA GLN A 908 -12.75 -16.88 -41.83
C GLN A 908 -12.05 -18.11 -42.43
N GLN A 909 -12.76 -19.24 -42.58
CA GLN A 909 -12.25 -20.42 -43.29
C GLN A 909 -12.01 -20.11 -44.79
N VAL A 910 -12.94 -19.37 -45.42
CA VAL A 910 -12.77 -18.89 -46.80
C VAL A 910 -11.57 -17.93 -46.92
N VAL A 911 -11.41 -16.95 -46.02
CA VAL A 911 -10.27 -16.02 -46.04
C VAL A 911 -8.94 -16.76 -45.82
N GLN A 912 -8.86 -17.76 -44.93
CA GLN A 912 -7.67 -18.61 -44.77
C GLN A 912 -7.40 -19.52 -45.98
N SER A 913 -8.42 -19.85 -46.78
CA SER A 913 -8.25 -20.60 -48.04
C SER A 913 -7.78 -19.73 -49.22
N VAL A 914 -8.03 -18.42 -49.16
CA VAL A 914 -7.71 -17.45 -50.23
C VAL A 914 -6.42 -16.67 -49.95
N MET A 915 -6.10 -16.38 -48.69
CA MET A 915 -4.80 -15.88 -48.24
C MET A 915 -4.01 -17.07 -47.67
N GLY A 916 -3.07 -17.61 -48.46
CA GLY A 916 -2.34 -18.83 -48.13
C GLY A 916 -1.75 -18.83 -46.73
N GLN A 917 -1.77 -20.01 -46.09
CA GLN A 917 -1.45 -20.20 -44.66
C GLN A 917 -0.18 -19.45 -44.22
N ARG A 918 -0.38 -18.42 -43.39
CA ARG A 918 0.68 -17.80 -42.61
C ARG A 918 1.13 -18.84 -41.57
N LYS A 919 2.37 -19.31 -41.65
CA LYS A 919 2.92 -20.30 -40.70
C LYS A 919 2.72 -19.84 -39.27
N GLU A 920 2.25 -20.73 -38.42
CA GLU A 920 1.99 -20.47 -36.99
C GLU A 920 3.31 -20.20 -36.26
N THR A 921 3.34 -19.11 -35.46
CA THR A 921 4.55 -18.67 -34.76
C THR A 921 4.83 -19.57 -33.56
N VAL A 922 6.05 -20.10 -33.49
CA VAL A 922 6.51 -20.87 -32.33
C VAL A 922 6.92 -19.89 -31.23
N HIS A 923 6.15 -19.85 -30.15
CA HIS A 923 6.40 -19.01 -28.99
C HIS A 923 7.16 -19.77 -27.90
N VAL A 924 8.41 -19.38 -27.66
CA VAL A 924 9.28 -19.98 -26.64
C VAL A 924 9.58 -18.94 -25.57
N PHE A 925 9.53 -19.31 -24.29
CA PHE A 925 10.02 -18.45 -23.20
C PHE A 925 11.12 -19.12 -22.38
N SER A 926 12.03 -18.30 -21.87
CA SER A 926 13.17 -18.77 -21.09
C SER A 926 13.70 -17.68 -20.16
N VAL A 927 14.58 -18.08 -19.25
CA VAL A 927 15.19 -17.21 -18.24
C VAL A 927 16.63 -17.64 -17.96
N ALA A 928 17.55 -16.67 -17.94
CA ALA A 928 18.94 -16.87 -17.55
C ALA A 928 19.32 -15.89 -16.44
N SER A 929 20.24 -16.30 -15.57
CA SER A 929 20.81 -15.43 -14.52
C SER A 929 22.33 -15.64 -14.43
N GLY A 930 23.07 -14.72 -15.04
CA GLY A 930 24.54 -14.70 -15.04
C GLY A 930 25.13 -15.22 -16.36
N HIS A 931 26.33 -14.75 -16.67
CA HIS A 931 26.93 -14.85 -18.02
C HIS A 931 27.07 -16.27 -18.57
N LEU A 932 27.23 -17.29 -17.71
CA LEU A 932 27.28 -18.68 -18.16
C LEU A 932 25.91 -19.16 -18.68
N TYR A 933 24.83 -18.87 -17.96
CA TYR A 933 23.47 -19.20 -18.42
C TYR A 933 23.02 -18.32 -19.60
N GLU A 934 23.53 -17.09 -19.73
CA GLU A 934 23.31 -16.24 -20.91
C GLU A 934 24.00 -16.80 -22.17
N ARG A 935 25.19 -17.41 -22.01
CA ARG A 935 25.88 -18.14 -23.07
C ARG A 935 25.10 -19.37 -23.49
N PHE A 936 24.69 -20.21 -22.53
CA PHE A 936 23.81 -21.35 -22.81
C PHE A 936 22.49 -20.94 -23.48
N LEU A 937 21.82 -19.88 -22.99
CA LEU A 937 20.60 -19.33 -23.59
C LEU A 937 20.80 -18.93 -25.06
N SER A 938 21.96 -18.38 -25.42
CA SER A 938 22.30 -18.07 -26.82
C SER A 938 22.30 -19.33 -27.70
N ILE A 939 22.88 -20.41 -27.18
CA ILE A 939 22.99 -21.72 -27.84
C ILE A 939 21.61 -22.39 -27.92
N MET A 940 20.81 -22.34 -26.86
CA MET A 940 19.44 -22.86 -26.85
C MET A 940 18.59 -22.17 -27.93
N MET A 941 18.55 -20.83 -27.95
CA MET A 941 17.78 -20.07 -28.95
C MET A 941 18.20 -20.42 -30.38
N GLN A 942 19.51 -20.52 -30.62
CA GLN A 942 20.06 -20.92 -31.91
C GLN A 942 19.69 -22.36 -32.28
N SER A 943 19.73 -23.30 -31.32
CA SER A 943 19.34 -24.69 -31.55
C SER A 943 17.85 -24.88 -31.84
N VAL A 944 16.98 -23.99 -31.37
CA VAL A 944 15.55 -23.98 -31.74
C VAL A 944 15.38 -23.47 -33.18
N VAL A 945 15.99 -22.33 -33.49
CA VAL A 945 15.88 -21.66 -34.80
C VAL A 945 16.41 -22.55 -35.93
N ASP A 946 17.59 -23.15 -35.76
CA ASP A 946 18.22 -24.00 -36.79
C ASP A 946 17.43 -25.31 -37.04
N ARG A 947 16.33 -25.59 -36.30
CA ARG A 947 15.52 -26.82 -36.39
C ARG A 947 14.09 -26.64 -36.90
N THR A 948 13.57 -25.41 -36.93
CA THR A 948 12.18 -25.15 -37.37
C THR A 948 12.12 -24.31 -38.63
N GLN A 949 11.06 -24.51 -39.41
CA GLN A 949 10.74 -23.71 -40.59
C GLN A 949 9.66 -22.66 -40.32
N ASN A 950 9.16 -22.59 -39.08
CA ASN A 950 8.16 -21.63 -38.63
C ASN A 950 8.83 -20.38 -38.04
N PRO A 951 8.17 -19.20 -38.07
CA PRO A 951 8.71 -18.03 -37.39
C PRO A 951 8.78 -18.29 -35.88
N VAL A 952 9.94 -17.98 -35.27
CA VAL A 952 10.17 -18.16 -33.83
C VAL A 952 10.14 -16.81 -33.14
N LYS A 953 9.43 -16.73 -32.01
CA LYS A 953 9.48 -15.58 -31.11
C LYS A 953 9.85 -15.98 -29.69
N PHE A 954 10.97 -15.45 -29.21
CA PHE A 954 11.47 -15.65 -27.85
C PHE A 954 10.94 -14.60 -26.87
N TRP A 955 10.39 -15.05 -25.75
CA TRP A 955 9.95 -14.21 -24.64
C TRP A 955 10.93 -14.38 -23.48
N LEU A 956 11.68 -13.33 -23.13
CA LEU A 956 12.76 -13.44 -22.14
C LEU A 956 12.48 -12.56 -20.93
N ILE A 957 12.70 -13.08 -19.73
CA ILE A 957 12.40 -12.36 -18.48
C ILE A 957 13.46 -11.28 -18.24
N GLU A 958 13.04 -10.01 -18.31
CA GLU A 958 13.94 -8.86 -18.40
C GLU A 958 14.88 -8.73 -17.19
N ASP A 959 14.38 -8.96 -15.98
CA ASP A 959 15.04 -8.56 -14.73
C ASP A 959 16.27 -9.42 -14.36
N PHE A 960 16.40 -10.60 -14.98
CA PHE A 960 17.46 -11.55 -14.65
C PHE A 960 18.67 -11.48 -15.59
N LEU A 961 18.49 -10.87 -16.77
CA LEU A 961 19.50 -10.77 -17.84
C LEU A 961 20.47 -9.60 -17.63
N SER A 962 21.75 -9.82 -17.91
CA SER A 962 22.79 -8.79 -17.85
C SER A 962 22.61 -7.70 -18.94
N PRO A 963 23.07 -6.46 -18.69
CA PRO A 963 23.09 -5.41 -19.70
C PRO A 963 23.88 -5.79 -20.97
N SER A 964 24.96 -6.57 -20.81
CA SER A 964 25.79 -7.08 -21.90
C SER A 964 24.99 -7.99 -22.84
N PHE A 965 24.23 -8.94 -22.28
CA PHE A 965 23.36 -9.81 -23.06
C PHE A 965 22.22 -9.03 -23.71
N LYS A 966 21.56 -8.12 -22.98
CA LYS A 966 20.51 -7.24 -23.54
C LYS A 966 20.99 -6.40 -24.73
N ALA A 967 22.22 -5.89 -24.69
CA ALA A 967 22.81 -5.16 -25.80
C ALA A 967 23.18 -6.05 -27.00
N THR A 968 23.41 -7.35 -26.78
CA THR A 968 23.77 -8.33 -27.80
C THR A 968 22.53 -8.94 -28.49
N LEU A 969 21.39 -9.03 -27.81
CA LEU A 969 20.12 -9.58 -28.35
C LEU A 969 19.70 -9.03 -29.74
N PRO A 970 19.75 -7.71 -30.02
CA PRO A 970 19.40 -7.18 -31.36
C PRO A 970 20.32 -7.66 -32.48
N ALA A 971 21.57 -8.05 -32.16
CA ALA A 971 22.48 -8.63 -33.14
C ALA A 971 22.19 -10.12 -33.34
N LEU A 972 22.00 -10.88 -32.25
CA LEU A 972 21.61 -12.30 -32.31
C LEU A 972 20.31 -12.49 -33.10
N ALA A 973 19.28 -11.68 -32.82
CA ALA A 973 18.00 -11.71 -33.51
C ALA A 973 18.12 -11.46 -35.03
N ARG A 974 18.98 -10.52 -35.45
CA ARG A 974 19.25 -10.25 -36.87
C ARG A 974 20.10 -11.34 -37.53
N THR A 975 21.08 -11.89 -36.82
CA THR A 975 21.98 -12.93 -37.37
C THR A 975 21.30 -14.29 -37.49
N PHE A 976 20.46 -14.65 -36.52
CA PHE A 976 19.74 -15.92 -36.48
C PHE A 976 18.26 -15.80 -36.90
N GLN A 977 17.80 -14.62 -37.34
CA GLN A 977 16.47 -14.41 -37.93
C GLN A 977 15.27 -14.81 -37.03
N PHE A 978 15.31 -14.43 -35.75
CA PHE A 978 14.20 -14.63 -34.80
C PHE A 978 13.62 -13.30 -34.29
N GLU A 979 12.36 -13.32 -33.86
CA GLU A 979 11.78 -12.23 -33.08
C GLU A 979 12.03 -12.44 -31.59
N TYR A 980 12.14 -11.35 -30.82
CA TYR A 980 12.19 -11.45 -29.35
C TYR A 980 11.41 -10.32 -28.68
N GLN A 981 10.98 -10.56 -27.45
CA GLN A 981 10.37 -9.57 -26.59
C GLN A 981 10.83 -9.78 -25.15
N LEU A 982 11.27 -8.70 -24.51
CA LEU A 982 11.56 -8.70 -23.08
C LEU A 982 10.24 -8.52 -22.32
N VAL A 983 9.99 -9.39 -21.34
CA VAL A 983 8.80 -9.37 -20.48
C VAL A 983 9.20 -9.30 -19.01
N THR A 984 8.39 -8.63 -18.20
CA THR A 984 8.54 -8.58 -16.74
C THR A 984 7.15 -8.42 -16.11
N TYR A 985 7.02 -8.89 -14.88
CA TYR A 985 5.84 -8.68 -14.06
C TYR A 985 6.29 -8.43 -12.62
N LYS A 986 5.69 -7.45 -11.91
CA LYS A 986 6.05 -7.16 -10.52
C LYS A 986 5.44 -8.22 -9.60
N TRP A 987 6.24 -8.85 -8.75
CA TRP A 987 5.76 -9.79 -7.75
C TRP A 987 4.68 -9.12 -6.86
N PRO A 988 3.44 -9.65 -6.77
CA PRO A 988 2.35 -8.99 -6.04
C PRO A 988 2.61 -8.86 -4.53
N GLU A 989 2.22 -7.73 -3.93
CA GLU A 989 2.47 -7.41 -2.52
C GLU A 989 1.84 -8.42 -1.53
N TRP A 990 0.68 -8.97 -1.88
CA TRP A 990 -0.04 -9.98 -1.09
C TRP A 990 0.54 -11.39 -1.22
N LEU A 991 1.34 -11.65 -2.25
CA LEU A 991 1.89 -12.97 -2.56
C LEU A 991 3.25 -13.14 -1.88
N THR A 992 3.41 -14.19 -1.09
CA THR A 992 4.61 -14.44 -0.27
C THR A 992 5.90 -14.36 -1.11
N ALA A 993 6.73 -13.35 -0.87
CA ALA A 993 7.96 -13.13 -1.62
C ALA A 993 9.07 -14.15 -1.28
N GLN A 994 10.00 -14.36 -2.22
CA GLN A 994 11.19 -15.19 -2.06
C GLN A 994 12.44 -14.32 -1.87
N SER A 995 13.24 -14.61 -0.84
CA SER A 995 14.50 -13.89 -0.55
C SER A 995 15.70 -14.36 -1.37
N VAL A 996 15.66 -15.60 -1.87
CA VAL A 996 16.74 -16.21 -2.67
C VAL A 996 16.41 -16.04 -4.15
N LYS A 997 17.28 -15.36 -4.92
CA LYS A 997 17.08 -15.05 -6.34
C LYS A 997 16.67 -16.28 -7.17
N GLN A 998 17.26 -17.44 -6.91
CA GLN A 998 16.93 -18.70 -7.58
C GLN A 998 15.47 -19.11 -7.39
N ARG A 999 14.94 -18.98 -6.16
CA ARG A 999 13.54 -19.29 -5.85
C ARG A 999 12.60 -18.26 -6.47
N THR A 1000 13.03 -17.00 -6.59
CA THR A 1000 12.29 -15.98 -7.34
C THR A 1000 12.16 -16.36 -8.82
N ILE A 1001 13.26 -16.79 -9.47
CA ILE A 1001 13.27 -17.26 -10.86
C ILE A 1001 12.30 -18.44 -11.05
N TRP A 1002 12.33 -19.43 -10.16
CA TRP A 1002 11.37 -20.55 -10.19
C TRP A 1002 9.91 -20.10 -10.05
N GLY A 1003 9.64 -19.10 -9.20
CA GLY A 1003 8.30 -18.51 -9.09
C GLY A 1003 7.87 -17.86 -10.42
N PHE A 1004 8.76 -17.14 -11.09
CA PHE A 1004 8.49 -16.54 -12.40
C PHE A 1004 8.27 -17.57 -13.53
N LYS A 1005 8.83 -18.78 -13.43
CA LYS A 1005 8.55 -19.87 -14.38
C LYS A 1005 7.08 -20.32 -14.33
N ILE A 1006 6.38 -20.24 -13.19
CA ILE A 1006 5.06 -20.88 -13.01
C ILE A 1006 3.92 -19.99 -12.51
N LEU A 1007 4.17 -19.00 -11.65
CA LEU A 1007 3.10 -18.28 -10.92
C LEU A 1007 2.40 -17.18 -11.72
N PHE A 1008 2.95 -16.77 -12.87
CA PHE A 1008 2.52 -15.58 -13.61
C PHE A 1008 2.27 -15.83 -15.11
N LEU A 1009 2.14 -17.09 -15.52
CA LEU A 1009 1.98 -17.48 -16.94
C LEU A 1009 0.78 -16.83 -17.64
N ASP A 1010 -0.30 -16.61 -16.89
CA ASP A 1010 -1.52 -15.94 -17.35
C ASP A 1010 -1.34 -14.45 -17.65
N VAL A 1011 -0.48 -13.76 -16.89
CA VAL A 1011 -0.31 -12.29 -16.89
C VAL A 1011 1.00 -11.80 -17.52
N LEU A 1012 2.01 -12.67 -17.67
CA LEU A 1012 3.32 -12.31 -18.23
C LEU A 1012 3.29 -12.14 -19.75
N PHE A 1013 2.33 -12.80 -20.43
CA PHE A 1013 2.19 -12.79 -21.88
C PHE A 1013 0.89 -12.09 -22.32
N PRO A 1014 0.90 -11.37 -23.46
CA PRO A 1014 -0.30 -10.77 -24.03
C PRO A 1014 -1.45 -11.77 -24.27
N LEU A 1015 -2.69 -11.26 -24.33
CA LEU A 1015 -3.88 -12.08 -24.53
C LEU A 1015 -3.94 -12.78 -25.89
N ASN A 1016 -3.25 -12.25 -26.91
CA ASN A 1016 -3.19 -12.82 -28.26
C ASN A 1016 -2.11 -13.90 -28.45
N VAL A 1017 -1.61 -14.50 -27.36
CA VAL A 1017 -0.71 -15.65 -27.36
C VAL A 1017 -1.49 -16.85 -26.84
N ASP A 1018 -1.74 -17.82 -27.73
CA ASP A 1018 -2.62 -18.98 -27.47
C ASP A 1018 -1.89 -20.11 -26.72
N LYS A 1019 -0.68 -20.45 -27.18
CA LYS A 1019 0.22 -21.44 -26.56
C LYS A 1019 1.62 -20.88 -26.40
N ILE A 1020 2.34 -21.37 -25.39
CA ILE A 1020 3.74 -21.02 -25.17
C ILE A 1020 4.53 -22.22 -24.61
N ILE A 1021 5.80 -22.34 -24.99
CA ILE A 1021 6.70 -23.43 -24.59
C ILE A 1021 7.81 -22.85 -23.69
N PHE A 1022 8.01 -23.40 -22.50
CA PHE A 1022 9.21 -23.15 -21.71
C PHE A 1022 10.34 -24.06 -22.15
N VAL A 1023 11.53 -23.51 -22.37
CA VAL A 1023 12.77 -24.28 -22.57
C VAL A 1023 13.83 -23.71 -21.62
N ASP A 1024 14.43 -24.56 -20.78
CA ASP A 1024 15.48 -24.09 -19.87
C ASP A 1024 16.74 -23.65 -20.62
N ALA A 1025 17.48 -22.72 -20.04
CA ALA A 1025 18.54 -22.00 -20.75
C ALA A 1025 19.72 -22.90 -21.18
N ASP A 1026 19.92 -24.02 -20.50
CA ASP A 1026 20.98 -25.01 -20.73
C ASP A 1026 20.52 -26.25 -21.52
N GLN A 1027 19.34 -26.19 -22.15
CA GLN A 1027 18.93 -27.22 -23.12
C GLN A 1027 19.50 -27.00 -24.52
N VAL A 1028 19.71 -28.10 -25.24
CA VAL A 1028 19.92 -28.10 -26.69
C VAL A 1028 18.79 -28.85 -27.39
N VAL A 1029 18.21 -28.22 -28.41
CA VAL A 1029 17.05 -28.72 -29.16
C VAL A 1029 17.51 -29.36 -30.49
N ARG A 1030 16.97 -30.55 -30.78
CA ARG A 1030 17.26 -31.36 -31.97
C ARG A 1030 16.05 -31.58 -32.88
N ALA A 1031 14.82 -31.29 -32.41
CA ALA A 1031 13.57 -31.44 -33.15
C ALA A 1031 12.83 -30.11 -33.38
N ASP A 1032 11.77 -30.12 -34.20
CA ASP A 1032 10.94 -28.94 -34.45
C ASP A 1032 9.93 -28.73 -33.30
N LEU A 1033 10.04 -27.60 -32.59
CA LEU A 1033 9.12 -27.27 -31.50
C LEU A 1033 7.66 -27.01 -31.97
N ALA A 1034 7.42 -26.86 -33.29
CA ALA A 1034 6.06 -26.79 -33.83
C ALA A 1034 5.23 -28.06 -33.55
N GLU A 1035 5.87 -29.20 -33.31
CA GLU A 1035 5.19 -30.42 -32.84
C GLU A 1035 4.51 -30.23 -31.47
N LEU A 1036 5.12 -29.46 -30.55
CA LEU A 1036 4.54 -29.16 -29.23
C LEU A 1036 3.42 -28.11 -29.32
N VAL A 1037 3.52 -27.16 -30.26
CA VAL A 1037 2.45 -26.17 -30.51
C VAL A 1037 1.19 -26.86 -31.02
N SER A 1038 1.34 -27.79 -31.97
CA SER A 1038 0.23 -28.54 -32.57
C SER A 1038 -0.30 -29.71 -31.73
N MET A 1039 0.39 -30.09 -30.64
CA MET A 1039 -0.02 -31.17 -29.73
C MET A 1039 -1.34 -30.87 -29.00
N ASP A 1040 -2.27 -31.83 -29.00
CA ASP A 1040 -3.44 -31.81 -28.13
C ASP A 1040 -3.03 -32.19 -26.70
N LEU A 1041 -3.43 -31.38 -25.72
CA LEU A 1041 -3.16 -31.61 -24.30
C LEU A 1041 -4.32 -32.33 -23.59
N GLU A 1042 -5.31 -32.84 -24.34
CA GLU A 1042 -6.44 -33.62 -23.83
C GLU A 1042 -7.27 -32.85 -22.77
N GLY A 1043 -7.36 -31.52 -22.94
CA GLY A 1043 -8.04 -30.61 -22.02
C GLY A 1043 -7.24 -30.17 -20.78
N ALA A 1044 -6.01 -30.67 -20.61
CA ALA A 1044 -5.06 -30.18 -19.61
C ALA A 1044 -4.59 -28.74 -19.93
N VAL A 1045 -4.23 -27.99 -18.89
CA VAL A 1045 -3.74 -26.61 -19.01
C VAL A 1045 -2.27 -26.52 -19.46
N TYR A 1046 -1.49 -27.56 -19.19
CA TYR A 1046 -0.08 -27.65 -19.57
C TYR A 1046 0.37 -29.11 -19.70
N GLY A 1047 1.36 -29.33 -20.56
CA GLY A 1047 2.03 -30.61 -20.76
C GLY A 1047 3.48 -30.56 -20.33
N TYR A 1048 3.93 -31.51 -19.51
CA TYR A 1048 5.30 -31.60 -18.98
C TYR A 1048 5.91 -32.96 -19.30
N THR A 1049 7.23 -33.03 -19.37
CA THR A 1049 7.95 -34.31 -19.52
C THR A 1049 8.08 -35.03 -18.16
N PRO A 1050 7.80 -36.35 -18.08
CA PRO A 1050 8.04 -37.14 -16.88
C PRO A 1050 9.53 -37.39 -16.66
N PHE A 1051 9.90 -37.72 -15.42
CA PHE A 1051 11.25 -38.18 -15.07
C PHE A 1051 11.61 -39.50 -15.77
N CYS A 1052 12.77 -39.54 -16.44
CA CYS A 1052 13.38 -40.78 -16.93
C CYS A 1052 13.58 -41.80 -15.79
N ASP A 1053 13.11 -43.03 -16.01
CA ASP A 1053 13.27 -44.15 -15.08
C ASP A 1053 14.25 -45.23 -15.57
N SER A 1054 14.83 -45.10 -16.77
CA SER A 1054 15.63 -46.17 -17.40
C SER A 1054 17.03 -46.41 -16.79
N ARG A 1055 17.71 -45.41 -16.20
CA ARG A 1055 19.03 -45.62 -15.55
C ARG A 1055 18.91 -46.17 -14.12
N ALA A 1056 18.92 -47.49 -13.96
CA ALA A 1056 18.71 -48.20 -12.68
C ALA A 1056 19.68 -47.80 -11.54
N GLU A 1057 20.92 -47.44 -11.86
CA GLU A 1057 21.95 -47.01 -10.88
C GLU A 1057 21.51 -45.81 -10.03
N MET A 1058 20.54 -45.02 -10.52
CA MET A 1058 20.05 -43.82 -9.86
C MET A 1058 18.79 -44.05 -9.01
N ASP A 1059 18.25 -45.27 -8.91
CA ASP A 1059 17.01 -45.53 -8.14
C ASP A 1059 17.09 -45.02 -6.69
N GLY A 1060 18.27 -45.08 -6.05
CA GLY A 1060 18.49 -44.54 -4.70
C GLY A 1060 18.31 -43.01 -4.56
N PHE A 1061 18.33 -42.25 -5.66
CA PHE A 1061 18.09 -40.80 -5.68
C PHE A 1061 16.66 -40.42 -6.11
N ARG A 1062 15.81 -41.40 -6.47
CA ARG A 1062 14.45 -41.16 -6.99
C ARG A 1062 13.46 -40.88 -5.86
N PHE A 1063 13.62 -39.74 -5.19
CA PHE A 1063 12.85 -39.34 -4.01
C PHE A 1063 11.32 -39.38 -4.22
N TRP A 1064 10.82 -39.18 -5.44
CA TRP A 1064 9.40 -39.23 -5.76
C TRP A 1064 8.79 -40.65 -5.70
N LYS A 1065 9.61 -41.71 -5.77
CA LYS A 1065 9.17 -43.11 -5.61
C LYS A 1065 8.93 -43.51 -4.13
N HIS A 1066 9.15 -42.60 -3.18
CA HIS A 1066 9.03 -42.88 -1.75
C HIS A 1066 8.31 -41.76 -0.97
N GLY A 1067 7.94 -42.06 0.28
CA GLY A 1067 7.44 -41.06 1.25
C GLY A 1067 6.20 -40.27 0.80
N TYR A 1068 6.29 -38.94 0.93
CA TYR A 1068 5.20 -38.00 0.62
C TYR A 1068 4.74 -38.10 -0.84
N TRP A 1069 5.67 -38.01 -1.79
CA TRP A 1069 5.35 -37.94 -3.22
C TRP A 1069 4.66 -39.20 -3.74
N LEU A 1070 5.13 -40.40 -3.36
CA LEU A 1070 4.46 -41.65 -3.69
C LEU A 1070 2.99 -41.66 -3.20
N SER A 1071 2.78 -41.23 -1.95
CA SER A 1071 1.48 -41.21 -1.29
C SER A 1071 0.53 -40.15 -1.89
N HIS A 1072 1.08 -39.01 -2.30
CA HIS A 1072 0.33 -37.87 -2.85
C HIS A 1072 -0.05 -38.07 -4.33
N LEU A 1073 0.89 -38.55 -5.15
CA LEU A 1073 0.69 -38.72 -6.60
C LEU A 1073 -0.27 -39.88 -6.93
N ARG A 1074 -0.38 -40.90 -6.06
CA ARG A 1074 -1.31 -42.04 -6.21
C ARG A 1074 -1.20 -42.74 -7.57
N GLY A 1075 0.03 -42.97 -8.03
CA GLY A 1075 0.33 -43.61 -9.32
C GLY A 1075 0.47 -42.66 -10.52
N LYS A 1076 0.22 -41.36 -10.35
CA LYS A 1076 0.59 -40.37 -11.38
C LYS A 1076 2.12 -40.16 -11.44
N PRO A 1077 2.70 -39.86 -12.61
CA PRO A 1077 4.13 -39.60 -12.73
C PRO A 1077 4.53 -38.26 -12.11
N TYR A 1078 5.79 -38.15 -11.68
CA TYR A 1078 6.41 -36.90 -11.25
C TYR A 1078 7.15 -36.28 -12.46
N HIS A 1079 6.88 -35.00 -12.73
CA HIS A 1079 7.29 -34.29 -13.95
C HIS A 1079 8.45 -33.30 -13.72
N ILE A 1080 9.23 -33.01 -14.76
CA ILE A 1080 10.40 -32.11 -14.73
C ILE A 1080 10.04 -30.72 -15.30
N SER A 1081 10.48 -29.64 -14.65
CA SER A 1081 10.19 -28.25 -15.06
C SER A 1081 11.16 -27.65 -16.10
N ALA A 1082 11.92 -28.49 -16.82
CA ALA A 1082 12.96 -28.06 -17.77
C ALA A 1082 12.40 -27.82 -19.18
N LEU A 1083 11.39 -28.60 -19.58
CA LEU A 1083 10.62 -28.41 -20.82
C LEU A 1083 9.13 -28.66 -20.53
N TYR A 1084 8.28 -27.69 -20.87
CA TYR A 1084 6.82 -27.83 -20.82
C TYR A 1084 6.12 -26.88 -21.79
N VAL A 1085 4.91 -27.26 -22.19
CA VAL A 1085 4.01 -26.45 -23.04
C VAL A 1085 2.78 -26.03 -22.24
N VAL A 1086 2.30 -24.81 -22.45
CA VAL A 1086 1.14 -24.23 -21.75
C VAL A 1086 0.13 -23.76 -22.79
N ASP A 1087 -1.13 -24.21 -22.66
CA ASP A 1087 -2.27 -23.63 -23.38
C ASP A 1087 -2.77 -22.44 -22.57
N LEU A 1088 -2.34 -21.24 -22.94
CA LEU A 1088 -2.64 -20.01 -22.21
C LEU A 1088 -4.13 -19.67 -22.25
N ASN A 1089 -4.84 -20.06 -23.32
CA ASN A 1089 -6.29 -19.88 -23.41
C ASN A 1089 -7.00 -20.76 -22.39
N ARG A 1090 -6.67 -22.05 -22.32
CA ARG A 1090 -7.24 -22.97 -21.34
C ARG A 1090 -6.82 -22.61 -19.91
N PHE A 1091 -5.56 -22.22 -19.71
CA PHE A 1091 -4.99 -21.80 -18.43
C PHE A 1091 -5.71 -20.58 -17.85
N ARG A 1092 -6.02 -19.57 -18.69
CA ARG A 1092 -6.81 -18.39 -18.32
C ARG A 1092 -8.28 -18.74 -18.07
N GLN A 1093 -8.92 -19.53 -18.94
CA GLN A 1093 -10.32 -19.94 -18.81
C GLN A 1093 -10.65 -20.62 -17.47
N VAL A 1094 -9.75 -21.47 -16.96
CA VAL A 1094 -9.96 -22.18 -15.67
C VAL A 1094 -9.31 -21.48 -14.48
N ALA A 1095 -8.83 -20.24 -14.65
CA ALA A 1095 -8.09 -19.47 -13.64
C ALA A 1095 -6.93 -20.25 -12.99
N ALA A 1096 -6.20 -21.05 -13.77
CA ALA A 1096 -5.14 -21.93 -13.26
C ALA A 1096 -4.02 -21.16 -12.53
N GLY A 1097 -3.74 -19.93 -12.97
CA GLY A 1097 -2.80 -19.02 -12.30
C GLY A 1097 -3.21 -18.68 -10.87
N ASP A 1098 -4.49 -18.45 -10.61
CA ASP A 1098 -4.98 -18.16 -9.26
C ASP A 1098 -4.93 -19.38 -8.35
N ILE A 1099 -5.27 -20.57 -8.87
CA ILE A 1099 -5.14 -21.84 -8.15
C ILE A 1099 -3.67 -22.09 -7.76
N LEU A 1100 -2.73 -21.86 -8.69
CA LEU A 1100 -1.29 -21.96 -8.45
C LEU A 1100 -0.83 -20.97 -7.36
N ARG A 1101 -1.24 -19.69 -7.45
CA ARG A 1101 -0.88 -18.64 -6.49
C ARG A 1101 -1.46 -18.89 -5.10
N GLN A 1102 -2.70 -19.38 -4.99
CA GLN A 1102 -3.33 -19.73 -3.71
C GLN A 1102 -2.65 -20.93 -3.04
N GLN A 1103 -2.40 -22.01 -3.79
CA GLN A 1103 -1.68 -23.18 -3.27
C GLN A 1103 -0.25 -22.81 -2.84
N TYR A 1104 0.45 -22.01 -3.65
CA TYR A 1104 1.75 -21.46 -3.28
C TYR A 1104 1.68 -20.64 -1.99
N GLN A 1105 0.68 -19.77 -1.83
CA GLN A 1105 0.53 -18.94 -0.63
C GLN A 1105 0.35 -19.77 0.65
N GLY A 1106 -0.36 -20.91 0.55
CA GLY A 1106 -0.50 -21.86 1.66
C GLY A 1106 0.81 -22.59 1.99
N LEU A 1107 1.49 -23.14 0.97
CA LEU A 1107 2.73 -23.91 1.16
C LEU A 1107 3.93 -23.04 1.54
N ALA A 1108 4.07 -21.86 0.94
CA ALA A 1108 5.24 -21.00 1.06
C ALA A 1108 5.42 -20.37 2.46
N GLN A 1109 4.51 -20.60 3.42
CA GLN A 1109 4.71 -20.21 4.81
C GLN A 1109 5.85 -21.01 5.47
N ASP A 1110 5.93 -22.33 5.21
CA ASP A 1110 7.07 -23.16 5.58
C ASP A 1110 8.20 -22.99 4.54
N PRO A 1111 9.43 -22.61 4.93
CA PRO A 1111 10.58 -22.57 4.02
C PRO A 1111 10.91 -23.91 3.35
N ASN A 1112 10.54 -25.05 3.97
CA ASN A 1112 10.95 -26.40 3.56
C ASN A 1112 9.92 -27.12 2.67
N SER A 1113 8.74 -26.53 2.43
CA SER A 1113 7.61 -27.19 1.76
C SER A 1113 7.82 -27.45 0.26
N LEU A 1114 8.53 -26.55 -0.41
CA LEU A 1114 8.77 -26.55 -1.85
C LEU A 1114 10.27 -26.49 -2.08
N ALA A 1115 10.90 -27.63 -2.35
CA ALA A 1115 12.33 -27.72 -2.59
C ALA A 1115 12.67 -27.03 -3.92
N ASN A 1116 12.00 -27.45 -5.00
CA ASN A 1116 12.07 -26.88 -6.34
C ASN A 1116 10.71 -26.31 -6.72
N LEU A 1117 10.49 -25.01 -6.46
CA LEU A 1117 9.17 -24.36 -6.56
C LEU A 1117 8.48 -24.56 -7.92
N ASP A 1118 9.21 -24.45 -9.02
CA ASP A 1118 8.71 -24.59 -10.39
C ASP A 1118 8.32 -26.02 -10.78
N GLN A 1119 8.78 -27.01 -10.01
CA GLN A 1119 8.53 -28.44 -10.25
C GLN A 1119 7.55 -29.03 -9.23
N ASP A 1120 7.75 -28.74 -7.94
CA ASP A 1120 6.95 -29.28 -6.84
C ASP A 1120 5.52 -28.71 -6.86
N LEU A 1121 5.33 -27.44 -7.22
CA LEU A 1121 4.01 -26.81 -7.20
C LEU A 1121 3.04 -27.45 -8.23
N PRO A 1122 3.38 -27.60 -9.54
CA PRO A 1122 2.56 -28.36 -10.48
C PRO A 1122 2.34 -29.82 -10.05
N ASN A 1123 3.39 -30.51 -9.60
CA ASN A 1123 3.29 -31.90 -9.17
C ASN A 1123 2.40 -32.09 -7.91
N SER A 1124 2.30 -31.07 -7.04
CA SER A 1124 1.36 -31.08 -5.91
C SER A 1124 -0.10 -30.91 -6.34
N LEU A 1125 -0.35 -30.28 -7.50
CA LEU A 1125 -1.67 -29.88 -7.96
C LEU A 1125 -2.31 -30.81 -9.00
N GLN A 1126 -1.65 -31.90 -9.41
CA GLN A 1126 -2.11 -32.78 -10.50
C GLN A 1126 -3.54 -33.35 -10.38
N HIS A 1127 -4.16 -33.30 -9.19
CA HIS A 1127 -5.54 -33.73 -8.95
C HIS A 1127 -6.59 -32.63 -9.18
N MET A 1128 -6.18 -31.36 -9.19
CA MET A 1128 -7.02 -30.19 -9.50
C MET A 1128 -6.67 -29.57 -10.86
N LEU A 1129 -5.39 -29.51 -11.19
CA LEU A 1129 -4.86 -29.09 -12.49
C LEU A 1129 -4.14 -30.29 -13.13
N PRO A 1130 -4.80 -31.08 -14.00
CA PRO A 1130 -4.16 -32.20 -14.68
C PRO A 1130 -2.98 -31.75 -15.53
N ILE A 1131 -1.97 -32.62 -15.60
CA ILE A 1131 -0.77 -32.46 -16.44
C ILE A 1131 -0.86 -33.47 -17.57
N HIS A 1132 -0.70 -33.02 -18.81
CA HIS A 1132 -0.50 -33.93 -19.94
C HIS A 1132 0.96 -34.42 -19.94
N SER A 1133 1.18 -35.73 -19.82
CA SER A 1133 2.54 -36.29 -19.79
C SER A 1133 3.12 -36.38 -21.21
N LEU A 1134 4.06 -35.49 -21.54
CA LEU A 1134 4.74 -35.46 -22.83
C LEU A 1134 5.55 -36.75 -23.06
N PRO A 1135 5.69 -37.24 -24.32
CA PRO A 1135 6.54 -38.38 -24.65
C PRO A 1135 7.99 -38.22 -24.15
N GLN A 1136 8.59 -39.28 -23.62
CA GLN A 1136 9.92 -39.22 -22.98
C GLN A 1136 11.04 -38.74 -23.91
N GLU A 1137 10.90 -38.94 -25.23
CA GLU A 1137 11.81 -38.40 -26.25
C GLU A 1137 11.96 -36.87 -26.20
N TRP A 1138 10.98 -36.14 -25.64
CA TRP A 1138 11.05 -34.69 -25.47
C TRP A 1138 12.03 -34.22 -24.41
N LEU A 1139 12.52 -35.08 -23.50
CA LEU A 1139 13.56 -34.68 -22.55
C LEU A 1139 14.51 -35.85 -22.24
N TRP A 1140 15.78 -35.66 -22.62
CA TRP A 1140 16.87 -36.54 -22.23
C TRP A 1140 17.85 -35.83 -21.29
N CYS A 1141 18.35 -36.55 -20.29
CA CYS A 1141 19.30 -36.08 -19.29
C CYS A 1141 20.25 -37.24 -18.96
N GLU A 1142 21.57 -37.02 -19.08
CA GLU A 1142 22.59 -38.06 -18.85
C GLU A 1142 22.44 -38.72 -17.48
N THR A 1143 22.13 -37.93 -16.45
CA THR A 1143 22.01 -38.46 -15.09
C THR A 1143 20.90 -39.51 -14.98
N TRP A 1144 19.77 -39.42 -15.68
CA TRP A 1144 18.59 -40.27 -15.40
C TRP A 1144 18.15 -41.18 -16.54
N CYS A 1145 18.42 -40.79 -17.79
CA CYS A 1145 18.06 -41.55 -18.98
C CYS A 1145 19.22 -42.49 -19.38
N ASP A 1146 18.93 -43.55 -20.12
CA ASP A 1146 19.94 -44.46 -20.67
C ASP A 1146 20.64 -43.85 -21.90
N ASP A 1147 21.88 -44.24 -22.15
CA ASP A 1147 22.69 -43.67 -23.25
C ASP A 1147 22.13 -44.01 -24.64
N THR A 1148 21.40 -45.12 -24.79
CA THR A 1148 20.83 -45.51 -26.11
C THR A 1148 19.71 -44.55 -26.54
N SER A 1149 18.94 -44.03 -25.58
CA SER A 1149 17.86 -43.09 -25.81
C SER A 1149 18.30 -41.69 -26.26
N LEU A 1150 19.58 -41.33 -26.11
CA LEU A 1150 20.15 -40.07 -26.60
C LEU A 1150 20.00 -39.90 -28.12
N THR A 1151 20.03 -41.02 -28.86
CA THR A 1151 19.91 -41.04 -30.33
C THR A 1151 18.55 -40.59 -30.85
N ARG A 1152 17.50 -40.69 -30.02
CA ARG A 1152 16.11 -40.29 -30.31
C ARG A 1152 15.66 -39.08 -29.49
N ALA A 1153 16.56 -38.43 -28.76
CA ALA A 1153 16.26 -37.28 -27.91
C ALA A 1153 15.96 -36.02 -28.75
N LYS A 1154 14.79 -35.42 -28.53
CA LYS A 1154 14.32 -34.18 -29.17
C LYS A 1154 14.85 -32.93 -28.47
N THR A 1155 14.98 -32.96 -27.14
CA THR A 1155 15.78 -31.99 -26.38
C THR A 1155 16.65 -32.69 -25.34
N ILE A 1156 17.77 -32.05 -25.00
CA ILE A 1156 18.78 -32.57 -24.07
C ILE A 1156 19.05 -31.52 -23.00
N ASP A 1157 18.88 -31.91 -21.74
CA ASP A 1157 19.06 -31.09 -20.55
C ASP A 1157 20.38 -31.42 -19.83
N LEU A 1158 21.11 -30.39 -19.42
CA LEU A 1158 22.39 -30.50 -18.71
C LEU A 1158 22.18 -30.63 -17.18
N CYS A 1159 21.27 -31.55 -16.83
CA CYS A 1159 20.87 -31.89 -15.48
C CYS A 1159 22.04 -32.16 -14.54
N ASN A 1160 21.95 -31.72 -13.28
CA ASN A 1160 23.01 -31.98 -12.29
C ASN A 1160 23.14 -33.49 -11.99
N ASN A 1161 24.38 -33.94 -11.73
CA ASN A 1161 24.66 -35.33 -11.36
C ASN A 1161 24.94 -35.41 -9.84
N PRO A 1162 24.29 -36.27 -9.06
CA PRO A 1162 24.54 -36.40 -7.63
C PRO A 1162 25.80 -37.22 -7.29
N LEU A 1163 26.32 -38.01 -8.25
CA LEU A 1163 27.51 -38.85 -8.09
C LEU A 1163 28.80 -38.18 -8.57
N THR A 1164 28.72 -37.15 -9.43
CA THR A 1164 29.89 -36.46 -10.00
C THR A 1164 29.76 -34.94 -9.89
N LYS A 1165 30.89 -34.23 -9.80
CA LYS A 1165 30.94 -32.76 -9.78
C LYS A 1165 31.43 -32.15 -11.10
N GLU A 1166 31.21 -32.84 -12.21
CA GLU A 1166 31.61 -32.34 -13.53
C GLU A 1166 30.88 -31.03 -13.87
N PRO A 1167 31.60 -29.94 -14.24
CA PRO A 1167 31.00 -28.68 -14.64
C PRO A 1167 30.11 -28.80 -15.88
N LYS A 1168 29.04 -27.97 -15.96
CA LYS A 1168 28.09 -28.01 -17.09
C LYS A 1168 28.72 -27.73 -18.45
N LEU A 1169 29.79 -26.92 -18.53
CA LEU A 1169 30.51 -26.64 -19.77
C LEU A 1169 31.23 -27.87 -20.33
N ASP A 1170 31.95 -28.59 -19.47
CA ASP A 1170 32.73 -29.76 -19.88
C ASP A 1170 31.79 -30.90 -20.28
N ARG A 1171 30.68 -31.07 -19.53
CA ARG A 1171 29.60 -31.98 -19.91
C ARG A 1171 28.99 -31.63 -21.27
N ALA A 1172 28.72 -30.36 -21.54
CA ALA A 1172 28.15 -29.91 -22.80
C ALA A 1172 29.05 -30.30 -23.98
N ARG A 1173 30.35 -29.98 -23.91
CA ARG A 1173 31.34 -30.35 -24.94
C ARG A 1173 31.47 -31.87 -25.11
N ARG A 1174 31.44 -32.63 -24.01
CA ARG A 1174 31.56 -34.10 -24.03
C ARG A 1174 30.34 -34.79 -24.64
N LEU A 1175 29.12 -34.31 -24.37
CA LEU A 1175 27.87 -34.95 -24.79
C LEU A 1175 27.36 -34.46 -26.16
N LEU A 1176 27.64 -33.21 -26.53
CA LEU A 1176 26.99 -32.51 -27.63
C LEU A 1176 28.05 -31.96 -28.60
N PRO A 1177 28.50 -32.72 -29.61
CA PRO A 1177 29.49 -32.25 -30.57
C PRO A 1177 29.01 -31.04 -31.37
N GLU A 1178 27.70 -30.81 -31.50
CA GLU A 1178 27.14 -29.61 -32.12
C GLU A 1178 27.26 -28.34 -31.24
N TRP A 1179 27.54 -28.49 -29.93
CA TRP A 1179 27.52 -27.38 -28.97
C TRP A 1179 28.63 -26.37 -29.26
N GLU A 1180 29.84 -26.82 -29.62
CA GLU A 1180 30.97 -25.94 -29.95
C GLU A 1180 30.67 -25.08 -31.20
N VAL A 1181 30.00 -25.65 -32.20
CA VAL A 1181 29.60 -24.93 -33.44
C VAL A 1181 28.56 -23.84 -33.16
N PHE A 1182 27.65 -24.08 -32.22
CA PHE A 1182 26.70 -23.06 -31.77
C PHE A 1182 27.39 -21.98 -30.93
N ASP A 1183 28.24 -22.39 -29.99
CA ASP A 1183 29.02 -21.51 -29.11
C ASP A 1183 29.91 -20.54 -29.92
N GLU A 1184 30.68 -21.02 -30.89
CA GLU A 1184 31.52 -20.19 -31.77
C GLU A 1184 30.68 -19.16 -32.57
N ARG A 1185 29.51 -19.57 -33.09
CA ARG A 1185 28.60 -18.67 -33.82
C ARG A 1185 28.06 -17.56 -32.92
N ALA A 1186 27.60 -17.90 -31.71
CA ALA A 1186 27.08 -16.94 -30.74
C ALA A 1186 28.18 -15.99 -30.22
N GLU A 1187 29.36 -16.53 -29.89
CA GLU A 1187 30.50 -15.76 -29.40
C GLU A 1187 31.02 -14.77 -30.43
N LYS A 1188 31.05 -15.13 -31.72
CA LYS A 1188 31.43 -14.21 -32.80
C LYS A 1188 30.49 -12.99 -32.88
N VAL A 1189 29.19 -13.18 -32.71
CA VAL A 1189 28.21 -12.08 -32.68
C VAL A 1189 28.44 -11.21 -31.43
N ARG A 1190 28.60 -11.84 -30.25
CA ARG A 1190 28.85 -11.17 -28.98
C ARG A 1190 30.12 -10.32 -29.01
N HIS A 1191 31.22 -10.88 -29.52
CA HIS A 1191 32.51 -10.20 -29.61
C HIS A 1191 32.43 -8.94 -30.48
N ASN A 1192 31.80 -9.03 -31.65
CA ASN A 1192 31.62 -7.89 -32.55
C ASN A 1192 30.82 -6.75 -31.89
N VAL A 1193 29.70 -7.07 -31.22
CA VAL A 1193 28.89 -6.07 -30.49
C VAL A 1193 29.67 -5.43 -29.34
N LEU A 1194 30.43 -6.21 -28.58
CA LEU A 1194 31.26 -5.69 -27.48
C LEU A 1194 32.38 -4.77 -27.99
N LEU A 1195 32.98 -5.06 -29.15
CA LEU A 1195 33.93 -4.16 -29.80
C LEU A 1195 33.28 -2.84 -30.25
N GLU A 1196 32.09 -2.89 -30.87
CA GLU A 1196 31.35 -1.68 -31.25
C GLU A 1196 30.97 -0.81 -30.03
N LEU A 1197 30.57 -1.44 -28.93
CA LEU A 1197 30.25 -0.75 -27.67
C LEU A 1197 31.51 -0.15 -27.04
N ALA A 1198 32.62 -0.89 -27.00
CA ALA A 1198 33.90 -0.40 -26.49
C ALA A 1198 34.44 0.78 -27.29
N ALA A 1199 34.24 0.78 -28.62
CA ALA A 1199 34.59 1.91 -29.49
C ALA A 1199 33.74 3.15 -29.19
N LYS A 1200 32.42 2.98 -28.99
CA LYS A 1200 31.49 4.07 -28.62
C LYS A 1200 31.64 4.56 -27.17
N SER A 1201 32.30 3.81 -26.30
CA SER A 1201 32.49 4.16 -24.88
C SER A 1201 33.83 4.83 -24.58
N ARG A 1202 34.70 5.03 -25.57
CA ARG A 1202 35.85 5.93 -25.41
C ARG A 1202 35.33 7.37 -25.41
N PRO A 1203 35.66 8.20 -24.41
CA PRO A 1203 35.52 9.64 -24.55
C PRO A 1203 36.46 10.10 -25.68
N ASP A 1204 35.98 10.95 -26.57
CA ASP A 1204 36.85 11.77 -27.39
C ASP A 1204 37.59 12.74 -26.45
N HIS A 1205 38.82 12.37 -26.06
CA HIS A 1205 39.72 13.21 -25.30
C HIS A 1205 40.39 14.24 -26.21
N GLU A 1206 39.58 15.10 -26.84
CA GLU A 1206 39.98 16.35 -27.46
C GLU A 1206 38.77 17.30 -27.46
N GLU A 1207 38.90 18.44 -26.76
CA GLU A 1207 37.90 19.51 -26.55
C GLU A 1207 36.63 19.20 -25.71
N LEU A 1208 36.79 19.24 -24.37
CA LEU A 1208 35.84 19.89 -23.44
C LEU A 1208 36.52 20.31 -22.13
#